data_AF-A0A518DBZ8-F1
#
_entry.id   AF-A0A518DBZ8-F1
#
_cell.length_a   1.000
_cell.length_b   1.000
_cell.length_c   1.000
_cell.angle_alpha   90.00
_cell.angle_beta   90.00
_cell.angle_gamma   90.00
#
_symmetry.space_group_name_H-M   'P 1'
#
loop_
_entity.id
_entity.type
_entity.pdbx_description
1 polymer ?
#
loop_
_entity_poly.entity_id
_entity_poly.type
_entity_poly.pdbx_seq_one_letter_code
_entity_poly.pdbx_strand_id
1 'polypeptide(L)'
;MPNSRRSALALLLLLHAGGLYAQDSGGLERRSGHPYLLYTDANVARLRERVQTEPVVAEAWRRVLAAADAAVAGRSDAGERGREGRRGGRSGRDRRGGATDALLLAYRMTGDVKYAEQVKAMLLAQMQEQRPVGGGVSNGGSLMQRDPPWNAGLGSGDAPREFGIAYDTIYDMLTPDERKTLSRRLAENGILPVLNDWVLGGKRIHSLDTMGHNWWPTAVFGAGIGAMAILDDDPRARDWVRRVRGASDEWLHYAGSTLENKPASFDSDGAFYESVGYTDLGVRGYLPFVLAWNTAFAEQLPESTVTSQIGEWFVNTLYPSRDRPMSVDFGDSSLRSNGSRSVMLLWNAGYRKPRYLWYLKQFNPDVVDGLVSDSPSDLLFAPTATEIASIPDDPGLPTAKLYRGIGWTVLRDSWDKDATLLAIKSGVTWNHAHADAGTFILFHQGKNLISENGHSGYGTEEYDGYFRQSVAHNVMTFNGKAENPEDTYFGSKFPGTMSHLLDAGDLRYVLADATGPTSDHFIRNYRSFLWVGDAILVIDDVKSFEPGQFEFLLHPDADATVRRAGRDLRISHEDSSVVVRPLFPETFPDGGLPTDYPEKMRLVEKQGLRSDRSPAKYYAFAPADLSRRTKFITAILPVRQGIALPQIERLRGIEHIGVRVRQQGTVTDVYMNLEADGSIRHRNANLTLLNGWETDAYLFAFTYPDGADPNDPDAITRTMVIDGSYLRREGKVVLDSLSKVYLTMTRQADELDVNLQGQPVINAFLRAARMPSAMRLNRVPVKPTYDPSRQVLSVRLNQH
;
A
#
# COMPACT_ATOMS: atom_id res chain seq x y z
N MET A 1 36.19 49.50 -40.96
CA MET A 1 37.56 49.08 -41.32
C MET A 1 38.48 49.38 -40.14
N PRO A 2 39.49 48.56 -39.82
CA PRO A 2 39.41 47.19 -39.27
C PRO A 2 40.29 47.10 -37.97
N ASN A 3 40.44 46.06 -37.15
CA ASN A 3 40.54 44.60 -37.33
C ASN A 3 40.47 43.93 -35.93
N SER A 4 40.16 42.62 -35.90
CA SER A 4 40.32 41.63 -34.80
C SER A 4 39.05 41.07 -34.13
N ARG A 5 38.20 40.39 -34.91
CA ARG A 5 37.34 39.29 -34.41
C ARG A 5 37.18 38.21 -35.46
N ARG A 6 38.18 37.33 -35.58
CA ARG A 6 38.06 35.98 -36.15
C ARG A 6 39.12 35.12 -35.47
N SER A 7 38.69 34.21 -34.60
CA SER A 7 39.38 32.99 -34.11
C SER A 7 38.83 32.53 -32.74
N ALA A 8 37.51 32.40 -32.60
CA ALA A 8 36.92 31.79 -31.39
C ALA A 8 35.65 30.96 -31.65
N LEU A 9 35.29 30.71 -32.91
CA LEU A 9 34.06 29.97 -33.25
C LEU A 9 34.31 28.60 -33.92
N ALA A 10 35.54 28.10 -33.90
CA ALA A 10 35.89 26.80 -34.50
C ALA A 10 36.42 25.76 -33.50
N LEU A 11 36.45 26.06 -32.19
CA LEU A 11 36.97 25.12 -31.17
C LEU A 11 35.90 24.61 -30.18
N LEU A 12 34.62 24.93 -30.39
CA LEU A 12 33.50 24.46 -29.55
C LEU A 12 32.54 23.48 -30.26
N LEU A 13 32.82 23.11 -31.51
CA LEU A 13 32.03 22.17 -32.30
C LEU A 13 32.71 20.80 -32.52
N LEU A 14 33.86 20.56 -31.86
CA LEU A 14 34.58 19.28 -31.89
C LEU A 14 34.63 18.54 -30.54
N LEU A 15 33.88 18.99 -29.54
CA LEU A 15 33.74 18.32 -28.24
C LEU A 15 32.38 17.64 -28.01
N HIS A 16 31.53 17.57 -29.04
CA HIS A 16 30.18 16.96 -28.94
C HIS A 16 29.93 15.81 -29.94
N ALA A 17 30.99 15.21 -30.51
CA ALA A 17 30.87 14.08 -31.43
C ALA A 17 31.91 12.97 -31.18
N GLY A 18 32.34 12.79 -29.92
CA GLY A 18 33.31 11.75 -29.52
C GLY A 18 32.94 10.98 -28.25
N GLY A 19 31.68 11.04 -27.81
CA GLY A 19 31.18 10.37 -26.61
C GLY A 19 30.15 9.27 -26.86
N LEU A 20 30.01 8.81 -28.10
CA LEU A 20 29.23 7.63 -28.45
C LEU A 20 30.23 6.50 -28.72
N TYR A 21 30.07 5.39 -28.00
CA TYR A 21 31.01 4.26 -27.90
C TYR A 21 32.18 4.44 -26.91
N ALA A 22 31.90 4.90 -25.69
CA ALA A 22 32.60 4.30 -24.56
C ALA A 22 32.06 2.88 -24.41
N GLN A 23 32.87 1.88 -24.76
CA GLN A 23 32.62 0.48 -24.40
C GLN A 23 32.49 0.40 -22.88
N ASP A 24 31.25 0.27 -22.40
CA ASP A 24 30.95 -0.04 -21.01
C ASP A 24 31.44 -1.48 -20.74
N SER A 25 32.69 -1.55 -20.28
CA SER A 25 33.41 -2.79 -19.99
C SER A 25 33.28 -3.23 -18.52
N GLY A 26 32.59 -2.46 -17.67
CA GLY A 26 32.31 -2.84 -16.27
C GLY A 26 30.88 -3.33 -16.08
N GLY A 27 30.65 -4.31 -15.20
CA GLY A 27 29.33 -4.54 -14.59
C GLY A 27 28.73 -5.95 -14.70
N LEU A 28 29.38 -6.88 -15.39
CA LEU A 28 29.01 -8.30 -15.38
C LEU A 28 30.20 -9.20 -14.95
N GLU A 29 31.09 -8.66 -14.13
CA GLU A 29 32.13 -9.48 -13.50
C GLU A 29 31.47 -10.43 -12.50
N ARG A 30 31.55 -11.74 -12.78
CA ARG A 30 30.97 -12.76 -11.91
C ARG A 30 31.83 -12.96 -10.67
N ARG A 31 31.18 -13.22 -9.53
CA ARG A 31 31.86 -13.56 -8.27
C ARG A 31 32.51 -14.94 -8.29
N SER A 32 31.98 -15.85 -9.11
CA SER A 32 32.45 -17.23 -9.24
C SER A 32 32.12 -17.81 -10.63
N GLY A 33 32.66 -19.00 -10.91
CA GLY A 33 32.14 -19.85 -11.97
C GLY A 33 30.78 -20.45 -11.62
N HIS A 34 30.22 -21.23 -12.54
CA HIS A 34 28.97 -21.97 -12.31
C HIS A 34 29.11 -22.96 -11.12
N PRO A 35 28.10 -23.07 -10.24
CA PRO A 35 26.92 -22.20 -10.15
C PRO A 35 27.21 -20.84 -9.49
N TYR A 36 26.65 -19.78 -10.05
CA TYR A 36 26.76 -18.41 -9.49
C TYR A 36 25.41 -17.71 -9.26
N LEU A 37 24.25 -18.31 -9.61
CA LEU A 37 22.95 -17.63 -9.45
C LEU A 37 22.34 -17.78 -8.06
N LEU A 38 22.22 -19.00 -7.55
CA LEU A 38 21.53 -19.28 -6.28
C LEU A 38 22.29 -20.27 -5.40
N TYR A 39 22.56 -21.47 -5.93
CA TYR A 39 23.20 -22.59 -5.21
C TYR A 39 24.74 -22.56 -5.29
N THR A 40 25.31 -21.36 -5.13
CA THR A 40 26.76 -21.11 -5.22
C THR A 40 27.54 -21.85 -4.14
N ASP A 41 28.84 -22.09 -4.38
CA ASP A 41 29.72 -22.71 -3.39
C ASP A 41 29.68 -21.97 -2.04
N ALA A 42 29.65 -20.64 -2.06
CA ALA A 42 29.58 -19.82 -0.84
C ALA A 42 28.27 -20.02 -0.06
N ASN A 43 27.13 -20.03 -0.76
CA ASN A 43 25.83 -20.24 -0.11
C ASN A 43 25.70 -21.67 0.44
N VAL A 44 26.20 -22.66 -0.29
CA VAL A 44 26.20 -24.07 0.12
C VAL A 44 27.14 -24.30 1.30
N ALA A 45 28.34 -23.71 1.30
CA ALA A 45 29.27 -23.80 2.41
C ALA A 45 28.66 -23.23 3.70
N ARG A 46 28.02 -22.05 3.62
CA ARG A 46 27.28 -21.46 4.74
C ARG A 46 26.17 -22.37 5.24
N LEU A 47 25.39 -22.97 4.34
CA LEU A 47 24.33 -23.91 4.75
C LEU A 47 24.91 -25.16 5.42
N ARG A 48 26.02 -25.72 4.93
CA ARG A 48 26.67 -26.89 5.55
C ARG A 48 27.12 -26.61 6.98
N GLU A 49 27.71 -25.43 7.23
CA GLU A 49 28.06 -24.99 8.57
C GLU A 49 26.81 -24.92 9.45
N ARG A 50 25.75 -24.26 8.99
CA ARG A 50 24.50 -24.13 9.74
C ARG A 50 23.81 -25.45 10.03
N VAL A 51 23.83 -26.40 9.10
CA VAL A 51 23.30 -27.76 9.32
C VAL A 51 24.04 -28.48 10.45
N GLN A 52 25.32 -28.16 10.70
CA GLN A 52 26.09 -28.73 11.81
C GLN A 52 25.82 -28.02 13.14
N THR A 53 25.51 -26.73 13.12
CA THR A 53 25.42 -25.89 14.33
C THR A 53 23.98 -25.57 14.76
N GLU A 54 23.00 -25.65 13.86
CA GLU A 54 21.61 -25.24 14.09
C GLU A 54 20.65 -26.44 13.91
N PRO A 55 20.11 -27.03 15.00
CA PRO A 55 19.26 -28.22 14.92
C PRO A 55 18.03 -28.07 14.01
N VAL A 56 17.41 -26.88 13.98
CA VAL A 56 16.22 -26.63 13.18
C VAL A 56 16.56 -26.61 11.68
N VAL A 57 17.68 -25.98 11.30
CA VAL A 57 18.17 -26.00 9.91
C VAL A 57 18.53 -27.42 9.49
N ALA A 58 19.13 -28.21 10.38
CA ALA A 58 19.42 -29.62 10.13
C ALA A 58 18.16 -30.45 9.89
N GLU A 59 17.07 -30.18 10.61
CA GLU A 59 15.79 -30.86 10.40
C GLU A 59 15.14 -30.48 9.06
N ALA A 60 15.10 -29.19 8.72
CA ALA A 60 14.57 -28.77 7.43
C ALA A 60 15.38 -29.33 6.26
N TRP A 61 16.71 -29.35 6.39
CA TRP A 61 17.59 -29.99 5.41
C TRP A 61 17.26 -31.48 5.23
N ARG A 62 17.01 -32.23 6.33
CA ARG A 62 16.57 -33.64 6.24
C ARG A 62 15.24 -33.79 5.48
N ARG A 63 14.28 -32.88 5.67
CA ARG A 63 13.02 -32.89 4.92
C ARG A 63 13.24 -32.62 3.44
N VAL A 64 14.10 -31.66 3.08
CA VAL A 64 14.45 -31.38 1.68
C VAL A 64 15.14 -32.57 1.03
N LEU A 65 16.10 -33.20 1.71
CA LEU A 65 16.80 -34.38 1.19
C LEU A 65 15.83 -35.55 0.96
N ALA A 66 14.92 -35.81 1.90
CA ALA A 66 13.89 -36.84 1.75
C ALA A 66 12.95 -36.56 0.55
N ALA A 67 12.58 -35.30 0.32
CA ALA A 67 11.80 -34.90 -0.85
C ALA A 67 12.57 -35.12 -2.16
N ALA A 68 13.88 -34.84 -2.17
CA ALA A 68 14.75 -35.11 -3.32
C ALA A 68 14.87 -36.61 -3.61
N ASP A 69 15.06 -37.45 -2.59
CA ASP A 69 15.10 -38.91 -2.72
C ASP A 69 13.78 -39.48 -3.26
N ALA A 70 12.64 -38.96 -2.77
CA ALA A 70 11.31 -39.36 -3.26
C ALA A 70 11.12 -38.99 -4.74
N ALA A 71 11.59 -37.80 -5.15
CA ALA A 71 11.54 -37.34 -6.54
C ALA A 71 12.37 -38.23 -7.47
N VAL A 72 13.59 -38.63 -7.07
CA VAL A 72 14.43 -39.58 -7.83
C VAL A 72 13.78 -40.96 -7.94
N ALA A 73 13.13 -41.43 -6.87
CA ALA A 73 12.47 -42.74 -6.84
C ALA A 73 11.18 -42.84 -7.69
N GLY A 74 10.79 -41.77 -8.40
CA GLY A 74 9.52 -41.69 -9.12
C GLY A 74 8.29 -41.71 -8.21
N ARG A 75 8.49 -41.61 -6.89
CA ARG A 75 7.44 -41.51 -5.88
C ARG A 75 7.04 -40.05 -5.73
N SER A 76 6.37 -39.52 -6.75
CA SER A 76 5.58 -38.30 -6.51
C SER A 76 4.42 -38.67 -5.60
N ASP A 77 4.11 -37.83 -4.61
CA ASP A 77 3.03 -37.98 -3.61
C ASP A 77 1.62 -37.88 -4.25
N ALA A 78 1.46 -38.41 -5.47
CA ALA A 78 0.28 -38.35 -6.32
C ALA A 78 -0.81 -39.35 -5.93
N GLY A 79 -0.55 -40.24 -4.97
CA GLY A 79 -1.52 -41.20 -4.45
C GLY A 79 -1.63 -41.10 -2.95
N GLU A 80 -2.64 -40.35 -2.46
CA GLU A 80 -3.53 -40.71 -1.32
C GLU A 80 -4.24 -39.50 -0.69
N ARG A 81 -3.74 -38.26 -0.82
CA ARG A 81 -4.44 -37.05 -0.30
C ARG A 81 -5.34 -36.35 -1.33
N GLY A 82 -5.83 -37.09 -2.33
CA GLY A 82 -6.51 -36.55 -3.51
C GLY A 82 -8.02 -36.33 -3.41
N ARG A 83 -8.66 -36.58 -2.26
CA ARG A 83 -10.14 -36.50 -2.18
C ARG A 83 -10.73 -35.54 -1.15
N GLU A 84 -9.96 -34.98 -0.22
CA GLU A 84 -10.48 -34.00 0.73
C GLU A 84 -9.50 -32.83 0.87
N GLY A 85 -9.89 -31.64 0.38
CA GLY A 85 -9.07 -30.42 0.54
C GLY A 85 -8.92 -29.53 -0.70
N ARG A 86 -9.97 -29.30 -1.49
CA ARG A 86 -10.01 -28.18 -2.47
C ARG A 86 -10.28 -26.82 -1.81
N ARG A 87 -9.58 -26.49 -0.71
CA ARG A 87 -9.65 -25.17 -0.06
C ARG A 87 -8.24 -24.75 0.36
N GLY A 88 -7.54 -24.06 -0.53
CA GLY A 88 -6.20 -23.50 -0.31
C GLY A 88 -5.38 -23.50 -1.60
N GLY A 89 -5.27 -22.33 -2.24
CA GLY A 89 -4.74 -22.14 -3.59
C GLY A 89 -3.23 -22.33 -3.75
N ARG A 90 -2.69 -23.54 -3.51
CA ARG A 90 -1.41 -23.93 -4.10
C ARG A 90 -1.69 -24.46 -5.51
N SER A 91 -1.21 -23.74 -6.51
CA SER A 91 -1.33 -24.16 -7.91
C SER A 91 -0.56 -25.47 -8.13
N GLY A 92 -0.96 -26.27 -9.13
CA GLY A 92 -0.23 -27.48 -9.50
C GLY A 92 1.22 -27.23 -9.98
N ARG A 93 1.61 -25.97 -10.23
CA ARG A 93 2.98 -25.55 -10.58
C ARG A 93 3.88 -25.43 -9.35
N ASP A 94 3.38 -24.88 -8.25
CA ASP A 94 4.17 -24.72 -7.00
C ASP A 94 4.69 -26.07 -6.47
N ARG A 95 3.95 -27.16 -6.72
CA ARG A 95 4.35 -28.53 -6.33
C ARG A 95 5.44 -29.14 -7.22
N ARG A 96 5.56 -28.74 -8.49
CA ARG A 96 6.62 -29.22 -9.39
C ARG A 96 7.92 -28.44 -9.21
N GLY A 97 7.85 -27.12 -9.01
CA GLY A 97 9.01 -26.27 -8.74
C GLY A 97 9.73 -26.68 -7.44
N GLY A 98 8.97 -27.00 -6.37
CA GLY A 98 9.55 -27.45 -5.10
C GLY A 98 10.32 -28.77 -5.19
N ALA A 99 9.94 -29.67 -6.09
CA ALA A 99 10.67 -30.94 -6.30
C ALA A 99 12.01 -30.70 -7.02
N THR A 100 12.03 -29.83 -8.04
CA THR A 100 13.27 -29.45 -8.74
C THR A 100 14.25 -28.76 -7.78
N ASP A 101 13.78 -27.77 -7.02
CA ASP A 101 14.63 -27.07 -6.04
C ASP A 101 15.24 -28.02 -5.00
N ALA A 102 14.48 -29.04 -4.57
CA ALA A 102 14.98 -30.04 -3.64
C ALA A 102 16.10 -30.89 -4.25
N LEU A 103 15.95 -31.32 -5.52
CA LEU A 103 16.99 -32.03 -6.26
C LEU A 103 18.25 -31.17 -6.44
N LEU A 104 18.08 -29.89 -6.78
CA LEU A 104 19.19 -28.94 -6.96
C LEU A 104 19.97 -28.74 -5.67
N LEU A 105 19.28 -28.45 -4.56
CA LEU A 105 19.95 -28.30 -3.27
C LEU A 105 20.60 -29.61 -2.83
N ALA A 106 19.94 -30.75 -3.06
CA ALA A 106 20.46 -32.05 -2.67
C ALA A 106 21.73 -32.42 -3.43
N TYR A 107 21.77 -32.18 -4.74
CA TYR A 107 22.98 -32.32 -5.53
C TYR A 107 24.13 -31.51 -4.93
N ARG A 108 23.89 -30.25 -4.61
CA ARG A 108 24.93 -29.33 -4.13
C ARG A 108 25.40 -29.62 -2.70
N MET A 109 24.49 -30.06 -1.83
CA MET A 109 24.81 -30.43 -0.46
C MET A 109 25.53 -31.78 -0.34
N THR A 110 25.21 -32.75 -1.21
CA THR A 110 25.70 -34.14 -1.10
C THR A 110 26.78 -34.51 -2.12
N GLY A 111 26.77 -33.88 -3.30
CA GLY A 111 27.57 -34.30 -4.45
C GLY A 111 27.05 -35.55 -5.17
N ASP A 112 25.89 -36.09 -4.77
CA ASP A 112 25.33 -37.30 -5.37
C ASP A 112 24.71 -36.99 -6.74
N VAL A 113 25.35 -37.49 -7.80
CA VAL A 113 24.99 -37.23 -9.19
C VAL A 113 23.59 -37.69 -9.57
N LYS A 114 22.97 -38.62 -8.81
CA LYS A 114 21.60 -39.10 -9.10
C LYS A 114 20.57 -37.96 -9.13
N TYR A 115 20.77 -36.93 -8.29
CA TYR A 115 19.88 -35.78 -8.24
C TYR A 115 20.06 -34.89 -9.49
N ALA A 116 21.31 -34.65 -9.90
CA ALA A 116 21.63 -33.88 -11.10
C ALA A 116 21.18 -34.60 -12.38
N GLU A 117 21.32 -35.92 -12.46
CA GLU A 117 20.83 -36.72 -13.60
C GLU A 117 19.31 -36.60 -13.78
N GLN A 118 18.55 -36.63 -12.68
CA GLN A 118 17.10 -36.41 -12.74
C GLN A 118 16.77 -35.01 -13.26
N VAL A 119 17.47 -33.98 -12.78
CA VAL A 119 17.28 -32.60 -13.27
C VAL A 119 17.67 -32.47 -14.74
N LYS A 120 18.78 -33.06 -15.15
CA LYS A 120 19.25 -33.10 -16.54
C LYS A 120 18.20 -33.71 -17.45
N ALA A 121 17.62 -34.86 -17.06
CA ALA A 121 16.55 -35.51 -17.79
C ALA A 121 15.31 -34.59 -17.90
N MET A 122 14.95 -33.88 -16.83
CA MET A 122 13.85 -32.91 -16.84
C MET A 122 14.10 -31.74 -17.81
N LEU A 123 15.30 -31.15 -17.80
CA LEU A 123 15.65 -30.06 -18.72
C LEU A 123 15.64 -30.51 -20.18
N LEU A 124 16.18 -31.70 -20.47
CA LEU A 124 16.15 -32.27 -21.82
C LEU A 124 14.72 -32.57 -22.29
N ALA A 125 13.87 -33.11 -21.43
CA ALA A 125 12.47 -33.39 -21.73
C ALA A 125 11.66 -32.11 -21.98
N GLN A 126 11.78 -31.11 -21.09
CA GLN A 126 11.11 -29.80 -21.23
C GLN A 126 11.44 -29.15 -22.59
N MET A 127 12.66 -29.36 -23.07
CA MET A 127 13.11 -28.81 -24.34
C MET A 127 12.68 -29.61 -25.57
N GLN A 128 12.44 -30.92 -25.46
CA GLN A 128 11.96 -31.76 -26.57
C GLN A 128 10.54 -31.39 -27.01
N GLU A 129 9.73 -30.81 -26.14
CA GLU A 129 8.34 -30.46 -26.45
C GLU A 129 8.18 -29.35 -27.51
N GLN A 130 9.28 -28.66 -27.92
CA GLN A 130 9.28 -27.53 -28.88
C GLN A 130 8.22 -26.45 -28.57
N ARG A 131 7.76 -26.37 -27.33
CA ARG A 131 6.77 -25.39 -26.88
C ARG A 131 7.50 -24.15 -26.35
N PRO A 132 7.01 -22.94 -26.67
CA PRO A 132 7.41 -21.73 -25.97
C PRO A 132 7.31 -21.97 -24.45
N VAL A 133 8.36 -21.58 -23.75
CA VAL A 133 8.54 -21.82 -22.32
C VAL A 133 7.79 -20.70 -21.58
N GLY A 134 6.45 -20.76 -21.59
CA GLY A 134 5.56 -19.81 -20.92
C GLY A 134 4.68 -18.94 -21.84
N GLY A 135 3.68 -18.29 -21.24
CA GLY A 135 2.96 -17.14 -21.79
C GLY A 135 1.83 -17.42 -22.78
N GLY A 136 2.15 -17.44 -24.08
CA GLY A 136 1.14 -17.45 -25.15
C GLY A 136 0.45 -18.79 -25.34
N VAL A 137 1.19 -19.90 -25.25
CA VAL A 137 0.65 -21.26 -25.46
C VAL A 137 -0.05 -21.80 -24.20
N SER A 138 0.33 -21.33 -23.02
CA SER A 138 -0.29 -21.72 -21.74
C SER A 138 -1.65 -21.08 -21.48
N ASN A 139 -2.00 -19.99 -22.18
CA ASN A 139 -3.31 -19.34 -22.11
C ASN A 139 -4.28 -19.85 -23.20
N GLY A 140 -4.15 -21.11 -23.59
CA GLY A 140 -5.00 -21.73 -24.62
C GLY A 140 -4.86 -21.10 -26.02
N GLY A 141 -3.77 -20.34 -26.27
CA GLY A 141 -3.49 -19.71 -27.57
C GLY A 141 -4.19 -18.36 -27.81
N SER A 142 -4.99 -17.83 -26.88
CA SER A 142 -5.73 -16.57 -27.07
C SER A 142 -4.82 -15.35 -27.27
N LEU A 143 -3.67 -15.31 -26.59
CA LEU A 143 -2.68 -14.23 -26.74
C LEU A 143 -2.07 -14.20 -28.16
N MET A 144 -1.94 -15.36 -28.80
CA MET A 144 -1.45 -15.48 -30.17
C MET A 144 -2.47 -15.03 -31.23
N GLN A 145 -3.74 -14.82 -30.85
CA GLN A 145 -4.79 -14.32 -31.74
C GLN A 145 -4.86 -12.79 -31.79
N ARG A 146 -4.03 -12.08 -31.00
CA ARG A 146 -3.93 -10.63 -31.01
C ARG A 146 -3.19 -10.13 -32.26
N ASP A 147 -3.34 -8.85 -32.57
CA ASP A 147 -2.62 -8.18 -33.66
C ASP A 147 -1.86 -6.96 -33.10
N PRO A 148 -0.52 -7.00 -33.03
CA PRO A 148 0.35 -8.13 -33.35
C PRO A 148 0.18 -9.29 -32.33
N PRO A 149 0.56 -10.54 -32.68
CA PRO A 149 0.48 -11.68 -31.75
C PRO A 149 1.38 -11.52 -30.52
N TRP A 150 0.86 -11.85 -29.34
CA TRP A 150 1.62 -11.83 -28.09
C TRP A 150 2.14 -13.24 -27.79
N ASN A 151 3.46 -13.41 -27.85
CA ASN A 151 4.19 -14.63 -27.56
C ASN A 151 4.40 -14.83 -26.06
N ALA A 152 4.48 -13.75 -25.29
CA ALA A 152 4.71 -13.74 -23.84
C ALA A 152 3.66 -12.89 -23.09
N GLY A 153 3.09 -13.45 -22.03
CA GLY A 153 2.16 -12.79 -21.11
C GLY A 153 2.48 -13.07 -19.63
N LEU A 154 1.46 -12.98 -18.78
CA LEU A 154 1.57 -13.29 -17.34
C LEU A 154 2.20 -14.66 -17.10
N GLY A 155 3.22 -14.72 -16.23
CA GLY A 155 3.93 -15.95 -15.85
C GLY A 155 4.97 -16.46 -16.87
N SER A 156 5.22 -15.72 -17.97
CA SER A 156 6.24 -16.12 -18.96
C SER A 156 7.66 -16.10 -18.42
N GLY A 157 7.91 -15.35 -17.35
CA GLY A 157 9.22 -15.30 -16.69
C GLY A 157 9.51 -16.53 -15.83
N ASP A 158 8.51 -17.26 -15.36
CA ASP A 158 8.72 -18.32 -14.36
C ASP A 158 9.59 -19.47 -14.88
N ALA A 159 9.25 -19.95 -16.08
CA ALA A 159 9.91 -21.10 -16.65
C ALA A 159 11.36 -20.84 -17.12
N PRO A 160 11.72 -19.71 -17.78
CA PRO A 160 13.13 -19.39 -18.03
C PRO A 160 13.93 -19.15 -16.75
N ARG A 161 13.33 -18.63 -15.68
CA ARG A 161 13.97 -18.51 -14.36
C ARG A 161 14.34 -19.89 -13.80
N GLU A 162 13.35 -20.77 -13.69
CA GLU A 162 13.52 -22.12 -13.12
C GLU A 162 14.53 -22.94 -13.93
N PHE A 163 14.43 -22.88 -15.27
CA PHE A 163 15.38 -23.53 -16.16
C PHE A 163 16.79 -22.97 -15.99
N GLY A 164 16.94 -21.64 -15.94
CA GLY A 164 18.24 -20.98 -15.78
C GLY A 164 18.95 -21.36 -14.48
N ILE A 165 18.22 -21.35 -13.36
CA ILE A 165 18.76 -21.76 -12.06
C ILE A 165 19.19 -23.24 -12.09
N ALA A 166 18.38 -24.12 -12.68
CA ALA A 166 18.73 -25.53 -12.80
C ALA A 166 19.96 -25.74 -13.69
N TYR A 167 20.00 -25.11 -14.87
CA TYR A 167 21.13 -25.16 -15.80
C TYR A 167 22.44 -24.69 -15.16
N ASP A 168 22.41 -23.56 -14.46
CA ASP A 168 23.56 -23.02 -13.70
C ASP A 168 24.06 -23.99 -12.63
N THR A 169 23.12 -24.66 -11.94
CA THR A 169 23.41 -25.53 -10.80
C THR A 169 24.03 -26.88 -11.18
N ILE A 170 23.60 -27.48 -12.29
CA ILE A 170 24.14 -28.77 -12.78
C ILE A 170 25.14 -28.60 -13.91
N TYR A 171 25.65 -27.38 -14.11
CA TYR A 171 26.48 -27.01 -15.26
C TYR A 171 27.69 -27.94 -15.44
N ASP A 172 28.31 -28.34 -14.34
CA ASP A 172 29.47 -29.25 -14.26
C ASP A 172 29.18 -30.67 -14.79
N MET A 173 27.92 -31.12 -14.72
CA MET A 173 27.46 -32.42 -15.22
C MET A 173 27.12 -32.42 -16.72
N LEU A 174 27.02 -31.25 -17.34
CA LEU A 174 26.64 -31.11 -18.74
C LEU A 174 27.86 -31.16 -19.66
N THR A 175 27.80 -31.99 -20.69
CA THR A 175 28.80 -31.99 -21.77
C THR A 175 28.75 -30.69 -22.58
N PRO A 176 29.82 -30.31 -23.30
CA PRO A 176 29.80 -29.11 -24.15
C PRO A 176 28.65 -29.08 -25.17
N ASP A 177 28.29 -30.22 -25.76
CA ASP A 177 27.17 -30.33 -26.70
C ASP A 177 25.81 -30.17 -26.03
N GLU A 178 25.65 -30.71 -24.82
CA GLU A 178 24.45 -30.52 -24.01
C GLU A 178 24.29 -29.06 -23.59
N ARG A 179 25.37 -28.40 -23.12
CA ARG A 179 25.39 -26.97 -22.78
C ARG A 179 24.94 -26.12 -23.95
N LYS A 180 25.60 -26.28 -25.11
CA LYS A 180 25.23 -25.60 -26.36
C LYS A 180 23.78 -25.84 -26.77
N THR A 181 23.28 -27.05 -26.57
CA THR A 181 21.90 -27.40 -26.93
C THR A 181 20.89 -26.75 -25.98
N LEU A 182 21.11 -26.86 -24.68
CA LEU A 182 20.22 -26.35 -23.64
C LEU A 182 20.23 -24.81 -23.63
N SER A 183 21.40 -24.17 -23.73
CA SER A 183 21.52 -22.70 -23.74
C SER A 183 20.82 -22.09 -24.95
N ARG A 184 21.04 -22.64 -26.16
CA ARG A 184 20.36 -22.20 -27.38
C ARG A 184 18.84 -22.35 -27.26
N ARG A 185 18.35 -23.46 -26.71
CA ARG A 185 16.90 -23.67 -26.58
C ARG A 185 16.28 -22.74 -25.53
N LEU A 186 16.95 -22.51 -24.40
CA LEU A 186 16.52 -21.52 -23.42
C LEU A 186 16.45 -20.11 -24.06
N ALA A 187 17.47 -19.74 -24.84
CA ALA A 187 17.51 -18.48 -25.56
C ALA A 187 16.33 -18.32 -26.52
N GLU A 188 16.11 -19.28 -27.43
CA GLU A 188 15.09 -19.17 -28.48
C GLU A 188 13.66 -19.37 -27.96
N ASN A 189 13.45 -20.23 -26.97
CA ASN A 189 12.10 -20.63 -26.55
C ASN A 189 11.63 -20.01 -25.22
N GLY A 190 12.55 -19.51 -24.39
CA GLY A 190 12.23 -18.93 -23.08
C GLY A 190 12.57 -17.45 -22.96
N ILE A 191 13.76 -17.06 -23.41
CA ILE A 191 14.27 -15.68 -23.23
C ILE A 191 13.75 -14.77 -24.35
N LEU A 192 14.04 -15.09 -25.61
CA LEU A 192 13.71 -14.23 -26.74
C LEU A 192 12.21 -13.97 -26.92
N PRO A 193 11.28 -14.91 -26.68
CA PRO A 193 9.86 -14.58 -26.76
C PRO A 193 9.46 -13.47 -25.79
N VAL A 194 9.95 -13.52 -24.55
CA VAL A 194 9.72 -12.47 -23.55
C VAL A 194 10.40 -11.17 -23.95
N LEU A 195 11.69 -11.23 -24.27
CA LEU A 195 12.45 -10.02 -24.57
C LEU A 195 11.99 -9.34 -25.86
N ASN A 196 11.60 -10.11 -26.88
CA ASN A 196 11.09 -9.56 -28.13
C ASN A 196 9.72 -8.94 -27.98
N ASP A 197 8.87 -9.42 -27.08
CA ASP A 197 7.55 -8.82 -26.86
C ASP A 197 7.66 -7.59 -25.94
N TRP A 198 8.51 -7.64 -24.91
CA TRP A 198 8.49 -6.67 -23.82
C TRP A 198 9.68 -5.70 -23.84
N VAL A 199 10.89 -6.13 -24.18
CA VAL A 199 12.11 -5.39 -23.80
C VAL A 199 12.88 -4.78 -24.99
N LEU A 200 13.07 -5.55 -26.06
CA LEU A 200 13.98 -5.25 -27.16
C LEU A 200 13.30 -4.38 -28.21
N GLY A 201 13.78 -3.14 -28.36
CA GLY A 201 13.17 -2.11 -29.22
C GLY A 201 12.97 -2.50 -30.70
N GLY A 202 13.73 -3.48 -31.21
CA GLY A 202 13.58 -3.95 -32.59
C GLY A 202 12.33 -4.81 -32.84
N LYS A 203 11.70 -5.35 -31.79
CA LYS A 203 10.50 -6.20 -31.91
C LYS A 203 9.42 -5.93 -30.86
N ARG A 204 9.75 -5.23 -29.76
CA ARG A 204 8.84 -5.03 -28.63
C ARG A 204 7.51 -4.45 -29.07
N ILE A 205 6.45 -5.08 -28.59
CA ILE A 205 5.05 -4.70 -28.77
C ILE A 205 4.42 -4.27 -27.43
N HIS A 206 5.11 -4.53 -26.32
CA HIS A 206 4.86 -4.04 -24.98
C HIS A 206 6.02 -3.13 -24.59
N SER A 207 5.75 -1.91 -24.12
CA SER A 207 6.79 -1.09 -23.48
C SER A 207 6.26 0.12 -22.72
N LEU A 208 5.10 0.68 -23.09
CA LEU A 208 4.50 1.81 -22.37
C LEU A 208 3.06 1.55 -21.94
N ASP A 209 2.26 0.89 -22.78
CA ASP A 209 0.89 0.46 -22.41
C ASP A 209 0.86 -0.49 -21.20
N THR A 210 1.96 -1.22 -20.94
CA THR A 210 2.06 -2.21 -19.85
C THR A 210 3.13 -1.93 -18.78
N MET A 211 3.94 -0.87 -18.93
CA MET A 211 4.81 -0.43 -17.83
C MET A 211 3.92 0.18 -16.74
N GLY A 212 4.16 -0.12 -15.46
CA GLY A 212 3.33 0.43 -14.39
C GLY A 212 2.61 -0.61 -13.52
N HIS A 213 2.24 -1.76 -14.09
CA HIS A 213 1.38 -2.76 -13.44
C HIS A 213 2.06 -4.13 -13.26
N ASN A 214 1.43 -5.04 -12.53
CA ASN A 214 2.01 -6.33 -12.11
C ASN A 214 2.42 -7.30 -13.24
N TRP A 215 1.92 -7.18 -14.48
CA TRP A 215 2.34 -8.10 -15.55
C TRP A 215 3.80 -7.87 -15.96
N TRP A 216 4.25 -6.62 -15.93
CA TRP A 216 5.60 -6.27 -16.35
C TRP A 216 6.68 -7.04 -15.57
N PRO A 217 6.74 -6.96 -14.22
CA PRO A 217 7.77 -7.67 -13.47
C PRO A 217 7.62 -9.20 -13.56
N THR A 218 6.39 -9.71 -13.66
CA THR A 218 6.13 -11.16 -13.70
C THR A 218 6.44 -11.80 -15.05
N ALA A 219 6.39 -11.02 -16.14
CA ALA A 219 6.80 -11.49 -17.46
C ALA A 219 8.32 -11.40 -17.67
N VAL A 220 8.94 -10.28 -17.29
CA VAL A 220 10.28 -9.91 -17.78
C VAL A 220 11.43 -10.46 -16.94
N PHE A 221 11.38 -10.32 -15.61
CA PHE A 221 12.58 -10.52 -14.78
C PHE A 221 13.10 -11.96 -14.76
N GLY A 222 12.21 -12.93 -14.87
CA GLY A 222 12.62 -14.33 -14.95
C GLY A 222 13.37 -14.69 -16.24
N ALA A 223 13.05 -14.04 -17.38
CA ALA A 223 13.85 -14.16 -18.59
C ALA A 223 15.24 -13.53 -18.42
N GLY A 224 15.34 -12.46 -17.62
CA GLY A 224 16.63 -11.89 -17.21
C GLY A 224 17.50 -12.87 -16.44
N ILE A 225 16.94 -13.60 -15.48
CA ILE A 225 17.65 -14.65 -14.72
C ILE A 225 18.08 -15.78 -15.67
N GLY A 226 17.20 -16.22 -16.58
CA GLY A 226 17.55 -17.20 -17.61
C GLY A 226 18.72 -16.75 -18.49
N ALA A 227 18.75 -15.47 -18.88
CA ALA A 227 19.84 -14.89 -19.65
C ALA A 227 21.16 -14.85 -18.86
N MET A 228 21.11 -14.56 -17.54
CA MET A 228 22.32 -14.64 -16.70
C MET A 228 22.92 -16.04 -16.75
N ALA A 229 22.09 -17.10 -16.68
CA ALA A 229 22.55 -18.49 -16.63
C ALA A 229 23.37 -18.95 -17.86
N ILE A 230 23.25 -18.28 -19.01
CA ILE A 230 23.85 -18.72 -20.28
C ILE A 230 24.93 -17.76 -20.79
N LEU A 231 25.47 -16.90 -19.93
CA LEU A 231 26.51 -15.92 -20.29
C LEU A 231 27.76 -16.53 -20.94
N ASP A 232 28.12 -17.76 -20.55
CA ASP A 232 29.29 -18.45 -21.08
C ASP A 232 29.01 -19.16 -22.42
N ASP A 233 27.73 -19.45 -22.73
CA ASP A 233 27.35 -20.33 -23.84
C ASP A 233 26.55 -19.62 -24.96
N ASP A 234 26.00 -18.42 -24.71
CA ASP A 234 25.36 -17.58 -25.73
C ASP A 234 25.88 -16.12 -25.65
N PRO A 235 26.65 -15.65 -26.64
CA PRO A 235 27.25 -14.31 -26.59
C PRO A 235 26.20 -13.18 -26.60
N ARG A 236 24.97 -13.43 -27.04
CA ARG A 236 23.88 -12.44 -27.05
C ARG A 236 23.37 -12.15 -25.63
N ALA A 237 23.55 -13.08 -24.70
CA ALA A 237 23.03 -12.99 -23.35
C ALA A 237 23.55 -11.78 -22.57
N ARG A 238 24.78 -11.35 -22.83
CA ARG A 238 25.39 -10.19 -22.17
C ARG A 238 24.56 -8.92 -22.36
N ASP A 239 24.09 -8.67 -23.57
CA ASP A 239 23.31 -7.48 -23.89
C ASP A 239 21.89 -7.59 -23.33
N TRP A 240 21.31 -8.79 -23.32
CA TRP A 240 20.01 -9.05 -22.70
C TRP A 240 20.01 -8.78 -21.19
N VAL A 241 21.02 -9.28 -20.46
CA VAL A 241 21.16 -9.04 -19.02
C VAL A 241 21.26 -7.56 -18.71
N ARG A 242 22.10 -6.82 -19.45
CA ARG A 242 22.24 -5.36 -19.30
C ARG A 242 20.93 -4.62 -19.55
N ARG A 243 20.20 -5.00 -20.60
CA ARG A 243 18.93 -4.35 -20.94
C ARG A 243 17.86 -4.63 -19.88
N VAL A 244 17.77 -5.85 -19.36
CA VAL A 244 16.81 -6.18 -18.29
C VAL A 244 17.18 -5.48 -16.98
N ARG A 245 18.47 -5.34 -16.65
CA ARG A 245 18.93 -4.54 -15.51
C ARG A 245 18.45 -3.10 -15.61
N GLY A 246 18.68 -2.43 -16.75
CA GLY A 246 18.17 -1.07 -16.96
C GLY A 246 16.63 -0.98 -16.90
N ALA A 247 15.94 -1.97 -17.47
CA ALA A 247 14.47 -2.05 -17.39
C ALA A 247 13.95 -2.22 -15.95
N SER A 248 14.76 -2.73 -15.03
CA SER A 248 14.39 -2.84 -13.62
C SER A 248 14.28 -1.49 -12.93
N ASP A 249 15.21 -0.57 -13.23
CA ASP A 249 15.19 0.80 -12.74
C ASP A 249 14.02 1.58 -13.37
N GLU A 250 13.79 1.38 -14.68
CA GLU A 250 12.66 1.97 -15.42
C GLU A 250 11.31 1.57 -14.82
N TRP A 251 11.14 0.31 -14.40
CA TRP A 251 9.89 -0.16 -13.78
C TRP A 251 9.68 0.41 -12.38
N LEU A 252 10.70 0.32 -11.51
CA LEU A 252 10.62 0.83 -10.14
C LEU A 252 10.26 2.32 -10.09
N HIS A 253 10.78 3.09 -11.04
CA HIS A 253 10.62 4.55 -11.12
C HIS A 253 9.65 4.97 -12.23
N TYR A 254 8.80 4.06 -12.72
CA TYR A 254 7.79 4.43 -13.70
C TYR A 254 6.88 5.52 -13.12
N ALA A 255 6.94 6.71 -13.71
CA ALA A 255 6.29 7.91 -13.20
C ALA A 255 4.82 8.03 -13.64
N GLY A 256 4.32 7.08 -14.43
CA GLY A 256 2.99 7.17 -15.04
C GLY A 256 3.01 7.75 -16.47
N SER A 257 1.81 7.88 -17.04
CA SER A 257 1.57 8.47 -18.36
C SER A 257 0.32 9.33 -18.33
N THR A 258 0.49 10.64 -18.56
CA THR A 258 -0.62 11.60 -18.55
C THR A 258 -1.61 11.37 -19.70
N LEU A 259 -1.14 10.86 -20.84
CA LEU A 259 -1.99 10.59 -22.00
C LEU A 259 -2.79 9.29 -21.83
N GLU A 260 -2.24 8.31 -21.13
CA GLU A 260 -2.85 6.99 -20.89
C GLU A 260 -3.58 6.92 -19.54
N ASN A 261 -3.63 8.02 -18.78
CA ASN A 261 -4.17 8.09 -17.41
C ASN A 261 -3.56 7.06 -16.46
N LYS A 262 -2.27 6.75 -16.63
CA LYS A 262 -1.59 5.73 -15.83
C LYS A 262 -0.85 6.37 -14.64
N PRO A 263 -1.01 5.81 -13.43
CA PRO A 263 -0.29 6.27 -12.25
C PRO A 263 1.16 5.81 -12.28
N ALA A 264 1.98 6.36 -11.38
CA ALA A 264 3.26 5.77 -11.04
C ALA A 264 3.08 4.37 -10.45
N SER A 265 4.05 3.47 -10.66
CA SER A 265 4.00 2.14 -10.06
C SER A 265 3.98 2.20 -8.54
N PHE A 266 4.96 2.92 -7.97
CA PHE A 266 5.16 3.01 -6.54
C PHE A 266 5.06 4.47 -6.06
N ASP A 267 4.56 4.65 -4.85
CA ASP A 267 4.91 5.82 -4.05
C ASP A 267 6.38 5.74 -3.61
N SER A 268 6.97 6.89 -3.34
CA SER A 268 8.28 7.08 -2.70
C SER A 268 8.49 6.27 -1.41
N ASP A 269 7.39 5.92 -0.73
CA ASP A 269 7.37 5.11 0.50
C ASP A 269 7.13 3.60 0.24
N GLY A 270 7.34 3.11 -1.00
CA GLY A 270 7.35 1.68 -1.32
C GLY A 270 5.97 1.03 -1.51
N ALA A 271 4.89 1.81 -1.41
CA ALA A 271 3.53 1.33 -1.64
C ALA A 271 3.21 1.25 -3.14
N PHE A 272 2.62 0.14 -3.57
CA PHE A 272 2.23 -0.10 -4.97
C PHE A 272 0.72 0.14 -5.14
N TYR A 273 0.32 0.91 -6.15
CA TYR A 273 -1.06 1.44 -6.23
C TYR A 273 -2.15 0.37 -6.41
N GLU A 274 -1.80 -0.80 -6.96
CA GLU A 274 -2.77 -1.79 -7.41
C GLU A 274 -3.54 -2.46 -6.28
N SER A 275 -2.86 -2.81 -5.19
CA SER A 275 -3.39 -3.29 -3.91
C SER A 275 -2.26 -3.95 -3.11
N VAL A 276 -2.53 -4.35 -1.85
CA VAL A 276 -1.58 -5.18 -1.07
C VAL A 276 -1.30 -6.52 -1.76
N GLY A 277 -2.35 -7.18 -2.28
CA GLY A 277 -2.21 -8.46 -2.98
C GLY A 277 -1.37 -8.35 -4.26
N TYR A 278 -1.62 -7.31 -5.05
CA TYR A 278 -0.88 -7.06 -6.29
C TYR A 278 0.52 -6.51 -6.07
N THR A 279 0.77 -5.87 -4.93
CA THR A 279 2.14 -5.59 -4.48
C THR A 279 2.93 -6.88 -4.35
N ASP A 280 2.40 -7.91 -3.67
CA ASP A 280 3.09 -9.19 -3.51
C ASP A 280 3.37 -9.84 -4.87
N LEU A 281 2.38 -9.87 -5.77
CA LEU A 281 2.56 -10.47 -7.09
C LEU A 281 3.66 -9.78 -7.91
N GLY A 282 3.61 -8.45 -8.01
CA GLY A 282 4.57 -7.68 -8.80
C GLY A 282 5.99 -7.79 -8.22
N VAL A 283 6.12 -7.61 -6.91
CA VAL A 283 7.41 -7.66 -6.21
C VAL A 283 8.03 -9.05 -6.23
N ARG A 284 7.23 -10.12 -6.20
CA ARG A 284 7.71 -11.51 -6.37
C ARG A 284 8.26 -11.81 -7.77
N GLY A 285 7.89 -11.05 -8.79
CA GLY A 285 8.55 -11.11 -10.10
C GLY A 285 9.94 -10.46 -10.07
N TYR A 286 10.07 -9.34 -9.36
CA TYR A 286 11.26 -8.49 -9.31
C TYR A 286 12.36 -9.00 -8.36
N LEU A 287 12.04 -9.32 -7.11
CA LEU A 287 13.07 -9.63 -6.10
C LEU A 287 13.91 -10.87 -6.39
N PRO A 288 13.41 -11.94 -7.04
CA PRO A 288 14.28 -13.04 -7.47
C PRO A 288 15.39 -12.60 -8.43
N PHE A 289 15.14 -11.60 -9.27
CA PHE A 289 16.16 -11.03 -10.16
C PHE A 289 17.21 -10.25 -9.37
N VAL A 290 16.79 -9.47 -8.36
CA VAL A 290 17.69 -8.78 -7.43
C VAL A 290 18.58 -9.77 -6.68
N LEU A 291 17.98 -10.85 -6.14
CA LEU A 291 18.70 -11.89 -5.42
C LEU A 291 19.72 -12.61 -6.32
N ALA A 292 19.31 -13.00 -7.53
CA ALA A 292 20.20 -13.64 -8.50
C ALA A 292 21.35 -12.69 -8.90
N TRP A 293 21.07 -11.41 -9.13
CA TRP A 293 22.08 -10.41 -9.45
C TRP A 293 23.11 -10.26 -8.33
N ASN A 294 22.64 -10.03 -7.10
CA ASN A 294 23.50 -9.80 -5.92
C ASN A 294 24.38 -11.02 -5.61
N THR A 295 23.92 -12.22 -5.95
CA THR A 295 24.68 -13.46 -5.81
C THR A 295 25.67 -13.66 -6.97
N ALA A 296 25.28 -13.32 -8.19
CA ALA A 296 26.06 -13.56 -9.40
C ALA A 296 27.23 -12.60 -9.60
N PHE A 297 27.02 -11.29 -9.42
CA PHE A 297 27.94 -10.26 -9.89
C PHE A 297 28.61 -9.48 -8.76
N ALA A 298 29.85 -9.06 -9.00
CA ALA A 298 30.62 -8.21 -8.09
C ALA A 298 29.95 -6.85 -7.90
N GLU A 299 29.40 -6.27 -8.97
CA GLU A 299 28.54 -5.08 -8.93
C GLU A 299 27.22 -5.44 -8.23
N GLN A 300 26.91 -4.73 -7.14
CA GLN A 300 25.59 -4.78 -6.52
C GLN A 300 24.64 -3.85 -7.26
N LEU A 301 23.36 -4.23 -7.34
CA LEU A 301 22.34 -3.27 -7.78
C LEU A 301 22.33 -2.08 -6.79
N PRO A 302 22.28 -0.83 -7.27
CA PRO A 302 22.14 0.33 -6.40
C PRO A 302 20.94 0.15 -5.45
N GLU A 303 21.11 0.58 -4.20
CA GLU A 303 20.01 0.53 -3.24
C GLU A 303 18.86 1.43 -3.74
N SER A 304 17.72 0.83 -4.03
CA SER A 304 16.51 1.55 -4.38
C SER A 304 15.78 1.98 -3.12
N THR A 305 15.53 3.28 -2.98
CA THR A 305 14.73 3.83 -1.87
C THR A 305 13.35 3.18 -1.84
N VAL A 306 12.71 2.98 -2.99
CA VAL A 306 11.43 2.27 -3.13
C VAL A 306 11.56 0.84 -2.61
N THR A 307 12.54 0.06 -3.07
CA THR A 307 12.70 -1.35 -2.68
C THR A 307 12.94 -1.51 -1.17
N SER A 308 13.70 -0.59 -0.57
CA SER A 308 13.96 -0.60 0.88
C SER A 308 12.69 -0.39 1.74
N GLN A 309 11.63 0.20 1.16
CA GLN A 309 10.38 0.55 1.83
C GLN A 309 9.23 -0.44 1.56
N ILE A 310 9.34 -1.32 0.56
CA ILE A 310 8.28 -2.30 0.22
C ILE A 310 7.88 -3.16 1.44
N GLY A 311 8.84 -3.58 2.26
CA GLY A 311 8.52 -4.33 3.47
C GLY A 311 7.78 -3.49 4.52
N GLU A 312 8.07 -2.19 4.61
CA GLU A 312 7.35 -1.26 5.49
C GLU A 312 5.90 -1.07 5.04
N TRP A 313 5.63 -1.10 3.73
CA TRP A 313 4.27 -1.10 3.19
C TRP A 313 3.45 -2.29 3.71
N PHE A 314 3.98 -3.51 3.60
CA PHE A 314 3.32 -4.71 4.11
C PHE A 314 3.09 -4.67 5.62
N VAL A 315 4.07 -4.17 6.39
CA VAL A 315 3.91 -3.99 7.85
C VAL A 315 2.81 -2.97 8.16
N ASN A 316 2.76 -1.84 7.44
CA ASN A 316 1.77 -0.79 7.67
C ASN A 316 0.36 -1.14 7.21
N THR A 317 0.16 -2.14 6.35
CA THR A 317 -1.18 -2.61 5.95
C THR A 317 -1.65 -3.83 6.73
N LEU A 318 -0.83 -4.32 7.66
CA LEU A 318 -1.18 -5.38 8.58
C LEU A 318 -2.13 -4.90 9.67
N TYR A 319 -3.11 -5.75 9.97
CA TYR A 319 -3.88 -5.75 11.19
C TYR A 319 -3.47 -6.96 12.06
N PRO A 320 -2.64 -6.76 13.10
CA PRO A 320 -2.31 -7.82 14.04
C PRO A 320 -3.55 -8.24 14.84
N SER A 321 -3.84 -9.53 14.90
CA SER A 321 -4.98 -10.07 15.65
C SER A 321 -4.61 -11.34 16.41
N ARG A 322 -5.35 -11.63 17.49
CA ARG A 322 -5.17 -12.84 18.31
C ARG A 322 -5.67 -14.11 17.60
N ASP A 323 -6.73 -14.02 16.81
CA ASP A 323 -7.27 -15.14 16.03
C ASP A 323 -6.40 -15.39 14.79
N ARG A 324 -6.35 -14.40 13.90
CA ARG A 324 -5.51 -14.43 12.71
C ARG A 324 -5.19 -13.02 12.24
N PRO A 325 -3.95 -12.74 11.77
CA PRO A 325 -3.64 -11.47 11.14
C PRO A 325 -4.52 -11.24 9.91
N MET A 326 -4.88 -9.98 9.66
CA MET A 326 -5.61 -9.53 8.47
C MET A 326 -4.84 -8.42 7.76
N SER A 327 -5.21 -8.11 6.52
CA SER A 327 -4.66 -6.98 5.76
C SER A 327 -5.76 -6.03 5.35
N VAL A 328 -5.39 -4.75 5.20
CA VAL A 328 -6.17 -3.79 4.41
C VAL A 328 -6.39 -4.35 3.00
N ASP A 329 -7.63 -4.27 2.50
CA ASP A 329 -8.07 -5.01 1.32
C ASP A 329 -8.74 -4.16 0.23
N PHE A 330 -8.37 -2.89 0.10
CA PHE A 330 -8.80 -2.06 -1.04
C PHE A 330 -8.34 -2.61 -2.39
N GLY A 331 -9.14 -2.35 -3.43
CA GLY A 331 -8.93 -2.86 -4.78
C GLY A 331 -9.07 -4.37 -4.88
N ASP A 332 -8.40 -4.97 -5.85
CA ASP A 332 -8.32 -6.43 -5.93
C ASP A 332 -7.35 -6.98 -4.88
N SER A 333 -7.88 -7.16 -3.67
CA SER A 333 -7.16 -7.74 -2.54
C SER A 333 -8.10 -8.56 -1.67
N SER A 334 -7.55 -9.10 -0.59
CA SER A 334 -8.34 -9.80 0.42
C SER A 334 -7.75 -9.56 1.80
N LEU A 335 -8.55 -9.77 2.84
CA LEU A 335 -8.09 -9.80 4.23
C LEU A 335 -6.95 -10.81 4.48
N ARG A 336 -6.73 -11.77 3.57
CA ARG A 336 -5.67 -12.78 3.67
C ARG A 336 -4.40 -12.44 2.90
N SER A 337 -4.38 -11.34 2.15
CA SER A 337 -3.17 -10.84 1.48
C SER A 337 -2.10 -10.56 2.53
N ASN A 338 -0.93 -11.18 2.44
CA ASN A 338 0.04 -11.15 3.55
C ASN A 338 1.49 -10.92 3.15
N GLY A 339 1.80 -10.68 1.88
CA GLY A 339 3.14 -10.28 1.41
C GLY A 339 4.34 -11.13 1.86
N SER A 340 4.13 -12.28 2.51
CA SER A 340 5.16 -12.92 3.34
C SER A 340 6.29 -13.46 2.48
N ARG A 341 5.96 -13.90 1.25
CA ARG A 341 6.96 -14.30 0.26
C ARG A 341 7.80 -13.10 -0.20
N SER A 342 7.20 -11.94 -0.45
CA SER A 342 7.94 -10.72 -0.80
C SER A 342 8.85 -10.25 0.34
N VAL A 343 8.37 -10.26 1.59
CA VAL A 343 9.17 -9.89 2.76
C VAL A 343 10.34 -10.86 2.96
N MET A 344 10.14 -12.16 2.71
CA MET A 344 11.23 -13.14 2.67
C MET A 344 12.25 -12.86 1.58
N LEU A 345 11.80 -12.54 0.37
CA LEU A 345 12.70 -12.23 -0.73
C LEU A 345 13.48 -10.94 -0.49
N LEU A 346 12.88 -9.93 0.17
CA LEU A 346 13.59 -8.72 0.62
C LEU A 346 14.71 -9.09 1.60
N TRP A 347 14.40 -9.93 2.60
CA TRP A 347 15.36 -10.43 3.56
C TRP A 347 16.53 -11.16 2.88
N ASN A 348 16.21 -12.06 1.95
CA ASN A 348 17.20 -12.85 1.20
C ASN A 348 18.06 -11.97 0.29
N ALA A 349 17.49 -10.93 -0.31
CA ALA A 349 18.19 -9.97 -1.16
C ALA A 349 19.07 -8.97 -0.39
N GLY A 350 19.02 -8.98 0.95
CA GLY A 350 19.86 -8.14 1.81
C GLY A 350 19.13 -7.00 2.52
N TYR A 351 17.83 -6.79 2.26
CA TYR A 351 17.01 -5.77 2.92
C TYR A 351 16.52 -6.27 4.28
N ARG A 352 17.45 -6.49 5.21
CA ARG A 352 17.20 -7.14 6.51
C ARG A 352 16.88 -6.12 7.59
N LYS A 353 15.60 -6.00 7.96
CA LYS A 353 15.14 -5.21 9.11
C LYS A 353 14.51 -6.13 10.16
N PRO A 354 14.81 -6.02 11.46
CA PRO A 354 14.24 -6.92 12.49
C PRO A 354 12.70 -6.98 12.48
N ARG A 355 12.04 -5.88 12.15
CA ARG A 355 10.57 -5.82 12.00
C ARG A 355 10.01 -6.66 10.85
N TYR A 356 10.80 -7.02 9.84
CA TYR A 356 10.36 -7.94 8.79
C TYR A 356 10.21 -9.37 9.33
N LEU A 357 11.07 -9.78 10.27
CA LEU A 357 10.89 -11.03 10.97
C LEU A 357 9.71 -10.98 11.96
N TRP A 358 9.50 -9.84 12.63
CA TRP A 358 8.26 -9.61 13.42
C TRP A 358 7.00 -9.79 12.56
N TYR A 359 7.01 -9.26 11.34
CA TYR A 359 5.89 -9.39 10.40
C TYR A 359 5.62 -10.84 10.02
N LEU A 360 6.67 -11.57 9.62
CA LEU A 360 6.58 -12.98 9.24
C LEU A 360 6.08 -13.85 10.40
N LYS A 361 6.51 -13.55 11.62
CA LYS A 361 6.05 -14.22 12.86
C LYS A 361 4.53 -14.09 13.07
N GLN A 362 3.87 -13.05 12.54
CA GLN A 362 2.42 -12.91 12.69
C GLN A 362 1.64 -13.97 11.90
N PHE A 363 2.19 -14.41 10.75
CA PHE A 363 1.54 -15.39 9.87
C PHE A 363 2.05 -16.81 10.09
N ASN A 364 3.30 -16.94 10.54
CA ASN A 364 3.92 -18.22 10.85
C ASN A 364 4.69 -18.09 12.17
N PRO A 365 4.11 -18.52 13.31
CA PRO A 365 4.79 -18.49 14.60
C PRO A 365 6.12 -19.26 14.60
N ASP A 366 6.23 -20.31 13.80
CA ASP A 366 7.42 -21.18 13.70
C ASP A 366 8.62 -20.49 13.03
N VAL A 367 8.44 -19.26 12.52
CA VAL A 367 9.54 -18.37 12.07
C VAL A 367 10.60 -18.20 13.16
N VAL A 368 10.21 -18.26 14.45
CA VAL A 368 11.14 -18.19 15.59
C VAL A 368 12.08 -19.39 15.73
N ASP A 369 11.86 -20.47 14.99
CA ASP A 369 12.79 -21.60 14.94
C ASP A 369 13.84 -21.43 13.81
N GLY A 370 13.79 -20.31 13.06
CA GLY A 370 14.74 -20.01 11.98
C GLY A 370 14.29 -20.52 10.61
N LEU A 371 13.07 -21.05 10.49
CA LEU A 371 12.48 -21.48 9.22
C LEU A 371 11.26 -20.66 8.91
N VAL A 372 11.30 -19.93 7.80
CA VAL A 372 10.12 -19.18 7.35
C VAL A 372 9.33 -19.95 6.30
N SER A 373 9.97 -20.88 5.61
CA SER A 373 9.33 -21.91 4.79
C SER A 373 10.23 -23.14 4.68
N ASP A 374 9.67 -24.27 4.23
CA ASP A 374 10.45 -25.46 3.86
C ASP A 374 11.01 -25.39 2.42
N SER A 375 11.03 -24.21 1.77
CA SER A 375 11.61 -24.07 0.43
C SER A 375 13.13 -24.29 0.49
N PRO A 376 13.71 -25.14 -0.37
CA PRO A 376 15.16 -25.33 -0.47
C PRO A 376 15.92 -24.03 -0.71
N SER A 377 15.35 -23.10 -1.48
CA SER A 377 15.94 -21.78 -1.73
C SER A 377 15.97 -20.89 -0.48
N ASP A 378 14.95 -20.96 0.38
CA ASP A 378 14.86 -20.14 1.59
C ASP A 378 15.85 -20.62 2.67
N LEU A 379 16.20 -21.91 2.69
CA LEU A 379 17.22 -22.45 3.61
C LEU A 379 18.60 -21.81 3.43
N LEU A 380 18.96 -21.43 2.20
CA LEU A 380 20.25 -20.80 1.90
C LEU A 380 20.39 -19.42 2.58
N PHE A 381 19.28 -18.74 2.83
CA PHE A 381 19.24 -17.34 3.28
C PHE A 381 18.44 -17.14 4.57
N ALA A 382 17.98 -18.23 5.19
CA ALA A 382 17.21 -18.21 6.43
C ALA A 382 17.88 -17.33 7.51
N PRO A 383 17.09 -16.63 8.34
CA PRO A 383 17.64 -15.81 9.42
C PRO A 383 18.51 -16.66 10.36
N THR A 384 19.54 -16.04 10.90
CA THR A 384 20.42 -16.63 11.92
C THR A 384 19.75 -16.63 13.30
N ALA A 385 20.23 -17.47 14.22
CA ALA A 385 19.74 -17.47 15.60
C ALA A 385 19.84 -16.09 16.28
N THR A 386 20.90 -15.32 16.00
CA THR A 386 21.07 -13.96 16.51
C THR A 386 20.00 -13.01 15.95
N GLU A 387 19.70 -13.09 14.64
CA GLU A 387 18.66 -12.27 14.02
C GLU A 387 17.27 -12.62 14.56
N ILE A 388 16.99 -13.91 14.75
CA ILE A 388 15.75 -14.39 15.39
C ILE A 388 15.63 -13.91 16.83
N ALA A 389 16.71 -13.97 17.62
CA ALA A 389 16.73 -13.49 19.00
C ALA A 389 16.54 -11.96 19.10
N SER A 390 16.77 -11.22 18.01
CA SER A 390 16.59 -9.77 17.92
C SER A 390 15.22 -9.32 17.41
N ILE A 391 14.29 -10.26 17.18
CA ILE A 391 12.92 -9.92 16.75
C ILE A 391 12.27 -9.04 17.84
N PRO A 392 11.82 -7.82 17.51
CA PRO A 392 11.17 -6.96 18.49
C PRO A 392 9.74 -7.46 18.78
N ASP A 393 9.15 -7.03 19.90
CA ASP A 393 7.74 -7.32 20.22
C ASP A 393 6.76 -6.49 19.35
N ASP A 394 7.23 -5.34 18.86
CA ASP A 394 6.50 -4.33 18.10
C ASP A 394 7.32 -3.91 16.85
N PRO A 395 6.68 -3.54 15.72
CA PRO A 395 7.40 -3.21 14.50
C PRO A 395 8.12 -1.87 14.55
N GLY A 396 8.07 -1.08 15.63
CA GLY A 396 8.78 0.18 15.82
C GLY A 396 8.42 1.24 14.78
N LEU A 397 7.22 1.18 14.21
CA LEU A 397 6.72 2.10 13.20
C LEU A 397 5.67 3.07 13.77
N PRO A 398 5.50 4.26 13.19
CA PRO A 398 4.42 5.15 13.59
C PRO A 398 3.04 4.50 13.47
N THR A 399 2.13 4.91 14.35
CA THR A 399 0.73 4.47 14.33
C THR A 399 -0.12 5.22 13.30
N ALA A 400 0.48 6.10 12.51
CA ALA A 400 -0.16 6.83 11.43
C ALA A 400 0.80 6.93 10.24
N LYS A 401 0.35 6.51 9.05
CA LYS A 401 1.14 6.55 7.81
C LYS A 401 0.28 7.01 6.64
N LEU A 402 0.75 8.03 5.94
CA LEU A 402 0.16 8.57 4.72
C LEU A 402 1.06 8.19 3.54
N TYR A 403 0.48 7.53 2.54
CA TYR A 403 1.10 7.23 1.25
C TYR A 403 0.52 8.18 0.20
N ARG A 404 1.15 9.34 0.04
CA ARG A 404 0.63 10.43 -0.80
C ARG A 404 0.56 10.02 -2.27
N GLY A 405 1.56 9.28 -2.76
CA GLY A 405 1.67 8.93 -4.18
C GLY A 405 0.54 8.03 -4.70
N ILE A 406 -0.06 7.23 -3.82
CA ILE A 406 -1.18 6.34 -4.18
C ILE A 406 -2.51 6.75 -3.54
N GLY A 407 -2.52 7.76 -2.67
CA GLY A 407 -3.72 8.24 -2.02
C GLY A 407 -4.24 7.30 -0.93
N TRP A 408 -3.38 6.77 -0.07
CA TRP A 408 -3.78 5.90 1.05
C TRP A 408 -3.35 6.46 2.40
N THR A 409 -4.12 6.18 3.45
CA THR A 409 -3.71 6.44 4.83
C THR A 409 -4.10 5.27 5.72
N VAL A 410 -3.19 4.89 6.63
CA VAL A 410 -3.47 3.91 7.67
C VAL A 410 -3.22 4.54 9.04
N LEU A 411 -4.24 4.50 9.89
CA LEU A 411 -4.22 5.00 11.27
C LEU A 411 -4.55 3.84 12.21
N ARG A 412 -3.85 3.75 13.35
CA ARG A 412 -4.13 2.76 14.40
C ARG A 412 -3.93 3.35 15.78
N ASP A 413 -4.64 2.90 16.80
CA ASP A 413 -4.40 3.36 18.19
C ASP A 413 -3.08 2.80 18.75
N SER A 414 -2.76 1.53 18.43
CA SER A 414 -1.48 0.88 18.74
C SER A 414 -1.18 -0.24 17.75
N TRP A 415 -0.04 -0.91 17.92
CA TRP A 415 0.30 -2.15 17.22
C TRP A 415 -0.06 -3.41 18.01
N ASP A 416 -0.68 -3.25 19.19
CA ASP A 416 -1.18 -4.38 19.96
C ASP A 416 -2.16 -5.20 19.12
N LYS A 417 -2.23 -6.50 19.40
CA LYS A 417 -3.21 -7.36 18.74
C LYS A 417 -4.63 -6.89 19.06
N ASP A 418 -5.47 -6.91 18.03
CA ASP A 418 -6.90 -6.58 18.09
C ASP A 418 -7.19 -5.10 18.40
N ALA A 419 -6.18 -4.22 18.27
CA ALA A 419 -6.35 -2.78 18.44
C ALA A 419 -7.28 -2.19 17.34
N THR A 420 -7.54 -0.88 17.36
CA THR A 420 -8.37 -0.25 16.31
C THR A 420 -7.49 0.19 15.15
N LEU A 421 -7.86 -0.18 13.92
CA LEU A 421 -7.20 0.29 12.70
C LEU A 421 -8.24 0.87 11.74
N LEU A 422 -8.00 2.10 11.28
CA LEU A 422 -8.75 2.78 10.23
C LEU A 422 -7.84 2.91 9.01
N ALA A 423 -8.25 2.35 7.88
CA ALA A 423 -7.60 2.55 6.59
C ALA A 423 -8.52 3.37 5.68
N ILE A 424 -7.93 4.27 4.89
CA ILE A 424 -8.64 5.23 4.03
C ILE A 424 -7.97 5.25 2.67
N LYS A 425 -8.76 5.27 1.59
CA LYS A 425 -8.27 5.42 0.21
C LYS A 425 -9.01 6.54 -0.51
N SER A 426 -8.24 7.41 -1.16
CA SER A 426 -8.72 8.37 -2.15
C SER A 426 -7.57 8.62 -3.13
N GLY A 427 -7.59 7.89 -4.24
CA GLY A 427 -6.46 7.77 -5.15
C GLY A 427 -6.91 7.56 -6.59
N VAL A 428 -6.06 6.89 -7.37
CA VAL A 428 -6.36 6.54 -8.77
C VAL A 428 -7.34 5.37 -8.84
N THR A 429 -8.13 5.37 -9.91
CA THR A 429 -9.02 4.28 -10.33
C THR A 429 -8.49 3.80 -11.65
N TRP A 430 -7.87 2.62 -11.67
CA TRP A 430 -7.36 1.99 -12.89
C TRP A 430 -6.88 0.57 -12.59
N ASN A 431 -7.11 -0.36 -13.51
CA ASN A 431 -6.69 -1.75 -13.39
C ASN A 431 -7.21 -2.41 -12.08
N HIS A 432 -6.34 -2.77 -11.14
CA HIS A 432 -6.74 -3.41 -9.88
C HIS A 432 -7.20 -2.44 -8.78
N ALA A 433 -7.05 -1.12 -9.00
CA ALA A 433 -7.63 -0.10 -8.12
C ALA A 433 -9.08 0.20 -8.56
N HIS A 434 -10.01 0.06 -7.62
CA HIS A 434 -11.45 0.24 -7.86
C HIS A 434 -11.87 1.72 -7.81
N ALA A 435 -13.10 1.99 -8.25
CA ALA A 435 -13.75 3.31 -8.22
C ALA A 435 -14.24 3.65 -6.80
N ASP A 436 -13.31 3.75 -5.86
CA ASP A 436 -13.53 3.77 -4.42
C ASP A 436 -13.06 5.07 -3.74
N ALA A 437 -12.88 6.16 -4.47
CA ALA A 437 -12.29 7.39 -3.96
C ALA A 437 -13.07 7.96 -2.76
N GLY A 438 -12.37 8.09 -1.62
CA GLY A 438 -12.94 8.52 -0.34
C GLY A 438 -13.43 7.38 0.54
N THR A 439 -13.25 6.12 0.13
CA THR A 439 -13.62 4.95 0.93
C THR A 439 -12.74 4.79 2.19
N PHE A 440 -13.24 3.99 3.13
CA PHE A 440 -12.54 3.62 4.35
C PHE A 440 -13.01 2.26 4.87
N ILE A 441 -12.16 1.60 5.66
CA ILE A 441 -12.49 0.38 6.42
C ILE A 441 -12.02 0.48 7.85
N LEU A 442 -12.69 -0.24 8.75
CA LEU A 442 -12.41 -0.22 10.18
C LEU A 442 -12.30 -1.64 10.75
N PHE A 443 -11.12 -1.91 11.31
CA PHE A 443 -10.85 -3.08 12.13
C PHE A 443 -10.92 -2.72 13.62
N HIS A 444 -11.54 -3.59 14.41
CA HIS A 444 -11.59 -3.46 15.86
C HIS A 444 -11.79 -4.82 16.52
N GLN A 445 -11.09 -5.06 17.64
CA GLN A 445 -11.21 -6.28 18.43
C GLN A 445 -11.12 -7.57 17.61
N GLY A 446 -10.17 -7.63 16.67
CA GLY A 446 -9.90 -8.84 15.90
C GLY A 446 -10.81 -9.03 14.68
N LYS A 447 -11.74 -8.10 14.41
CA LYS A 447 -12.72 -8.20 13.31
C LYS A 447 -12.64 -6.99 12.36
N ASN A 448 -12.91 -7.22 11.08
CA ASN A 448 -13.27 -6.17 10.14
C ASN A 448 -14.76 -5.87 10.33
N LEU A 449 -15.13 -4.66 10.74
CA LEU A 449 -16.53 -4.30 11.07
C LEU A 449 -17.18 -3.45 9.99
N ILE A 450 -16.45 -2.45 9.50
CA ILE A 450 -16.83 -1.63 8.34
C ILE A 450 -15.88 -2.07 7.23
N SER A 451 -16.41 -2.79 6.25
CA SER A 451 -15.65 -3.55 5.27
C SER A 451 -15.75 -2.94 3.88
N GLU A 452 -14.91 -3.41 2.97
CA GLU A 452 -15.17 -3.41 1.53
C GLU A 452 -15.91 -4.71 1.14
N ASN A 453 -16.56 -4.73 -0.02
CA ASN A 453 -17.18 -5.96 -0.56
C ASN A 453 -16.19 -6.87 -1.30
N GLY A 454 -14.93 -6.45 -1.42
CA GLY A 454 -13.85 -7.20 -2.05
C GLY A 454 -13.99 -7.28 -3.57
N HIS A 455 -13.63 -8.41 -4.16
CA HIS A 455 -13.69 -8.64 -5.61
C HIS A 455 -14.30 -10.02 -5.94
N SER A 456 -14.71 -10.22 -7.19
CA SER A 456 -15.04 -11.53 -7.77
C SER A 456 -13.96 -11.98 -8.78
N GLY A 457 -14.20 -13.07 -9.51
CA GLY A 457 -13.30 -13.50 -10.58
C GLY A 457 -13.39 -12.60 -11.82
N TYR A 458 -12.26 -12.32 -12.47
CA TYR A 458 -12.19 -11.38 -13.61
C TYR A 458 -13.08 -11.69 -14.80
N GLY A 459 -13.51 -12.94 -14.98
CA GLY A 459 -14.41 -13.33 -16.05
C GLY A 459 -15.90 -13.19 -15.72
N THR A 460 -16.26 -12.70 -14.52
CA THR A 460 -17.66 -12.55 -14.11
C THR A 460 -18.19 -11.16 -14.46
N GLU A 461 -19.46 -11.07 -14.85
CA GLU A 461 -20.12 -9.78 -15.16
C GLU A 461 -20.08 -8.83 -13.96
N GLU A 462 -20.22 -9.34 -12.74
CA GLU A 462 -20.26 -8.55 -11.52
C GLU A 462 -18.90 -7.91 -11.17
N TYR A 463 -17.80 -8.41 -11.72
CA TYR A 463 -16.47 -7.84 -11.49
C TYR A 463 -16.44 -6.38 -11.95
N ASP A 464 -16.75 -6.15 -13.23
CA ASP A 464 -16.83 -4.80 -13.79
C ASP A 464 -18.17 -4.13 -13.46
N GLY A 465 -19.26 -4.88 -13.34
CA GLY A 465 -20.60 -4.31 -13.12
C GLY A 465 -20.90 -3.87 -11.68
N TYR A 466 -20.15 -4.37 -10.69
CA TYR A 466 -20.42 -4.09 -9.27
C TYR A 466 -19.15 -3.91 -8.44
N PHE A 467 -18.27 -4.91 -8.35
CA PHE A 467 -17.18 -4.90 -7.37
C PHE A 467 -16.19 -3.76 -7.56
N ARG A 468 -15.95 -3.35 -8.81
CA ARG A 468 -15.05 -2.24 -9.12
C ARG A 468 -15.73 -0.87 -9.10
N GLN A 469 -17.03 -0.82 -8.82
CA GLN A 469 -17.87 0.36 -8.97
C GLN A 469 -18.15 1.02 -7.61
N SER A 470 -18.27 2.34 -7.59
CA SER A 470 -18.47 3.14 -6.37
C SER A 470 -19.58 2.66 -5.44
N VAL A 471 -20.63 2.04 -5.98
CA VAL A 471 -21.75 1.49 -5.19
C VAL A 471 -21.38 0.29 -4.31
N ALA A 472 -20.22 -0.32 -4.51
CA ALA A 472 -19.69 -1.40 -3.68
C ALA A 472 -18.76 -0.92 -2.55
N HIS A 473 -18.57 0.39 -2.39
CA HIS A 473 -17.58 1.00 -1.50
C HIS A 473 -18.20 2.02 -0.53
N ASN A 474 -17.46 2.37 0.54
CA ASN A 474 -17.90 3.31 1.58
C ASN A 474 -17.73 4.77 1.14
N VAL A 475 -18.40 5.21 0.08
CA VAL A 475 -18.20 6.52 -0.56
C VAL A 475 -19.43 7.44 -0.46
N MET A 476 -19.27 8.69 -0.88
CA MET A 476 -20.41 9.58 -1.15
C MET A 476 -20.94 9.34 -2.56
N THR A 477 -22.26 9.27 -2.73
CA THR A 477 -22.90 9.30 -4.05
C THR A 477 -23.84 10.49 -4.20
N PHE A 478 -24.04 10.91 -5.44
CA PHE A 478 -25.01 11.91 -5.87
C PHE A 478 -25.97 11.26 -6.87
N ASN A 479 -27.27 11.22 -6.54
CA ASN A 479 -28.30 10.50 -7.30
C ASN A 479 -27.90 9.03 -7.60
N GLY A 480 -27.22 8.38 -6.65
CA GLY A 480 -26.75 7.00 -6.78
C GLY A 480 -25.47 6.81 -7.62
N LYS A 481 -24.80 7.89 -8.05
CA LYS A 481 -23.57 7.84 -8.84
C LYS A 481 -22.41 8.54 -8.12
N ALA A 482 -21.16 8.16 -8.44
CA ALA A 482 -19.97 8.83 -7.90
C ALA A 482 -18.87 8.98 -8.96
N GLU A 483 -17.97 8.01 -9.11
CA GLU A 483 -16.98 8.04 -10.19
C GLU A 483 -17.59 7.53 -11.50
N ASN A 484 -16.97 7.90 -12.63
CA ASN A 484 -17.35 7.36 -13.93
C ASN A 484 -17.00 5.86 -13.98
N PRO A 485 -17.97 4.95 -14.22
CA PRO A 485 -17.71 3.51 -14.29
C PRO A 485 -16.63 3.09 -15.30
N GLU A 486 -16.46 3.87 -16.37
CA GLU A 486 -15.47 3.61 -17.42
C GLU A 486 -14.03 3.85 -16.95
N ASP A 487 -13.80 4.62 -15.89
CA ASP A 487 -12.47 4.92 -15.35
C ASP A 487 -11.76 3.66 -14.84
N THR A 488 -12.52 2.63 -14.45
CA THR A 488 -11.97 1.32 -14.10
C THR A 488 -11.17 0.73 -15.27
N TYR A 489 -11.56 1.01 -16.52
CA TYR A 489 -10.86 0.56 -17.71
C TYR A 489 -9.87 1.61 -18.25
N PHE A 490 -10.29 2.86 -18.37
CA PHE A 490 -9.50 3.93 -19.01
C PHE A 490 -8.56 4.69 -18.07
N GLY A 491 -8.70 4.49 -16.76
CA GLY A 491 -7.97 5.22 -15.74
C GLY A 491 -8.60 6.58 -15.45
N SER A 492 -8.77 6.91 -14.17
CA SER A 492 -9.31 8.21 -13.78
C SER A 492 -8.39 9.35 -14.24
N LYS A 493 -8.95 10.30 -14.99
CA LYS A 493 -8.18 11.42 -15.54
C LYS A 493 -7.64 12.33 -14.44
N PHE A 494 -8.45 12.54 -13.42
CA PHE A 494 -8.13 13.33 -12.25
C PHE A 494 -8.18 12.38 -11.05
N PRO A 495 -7.03 11.93 -10.51
CA PRO A 495 -7.04 11.00 -9.39
C PRO A 495 -7.49 11.69 -8.10
N GLY A 496 -7.98 10.89 -7.15
CA GLY A 496 -8.22 11.35 -5.78
C GLY A 496 -6.90 11.58 -5.05
N THR A 497 -6.95 12.27 -3.91
CA THR A 497 -5.75 12.51 -3.11
C THR A 497 -5.97 12.35 -1.61
N MET A 498 -4.90 11.99 -0.90
CA MET A 498 -4.81 12.01 0.56
C MET A 498 -3.77 13.03 1.00
N SER A 499 -4.12 13.90 1.95
CA SER A 499 -3.26 15.02 2.37
C SER A 499 -3.41 15.37 3.84
N HIS A 500 -2.49 16.20 4.33
CA HIS A 500 -2.54 16.83 5.66
C HIS A 500 -2.68 15.87 6.85
N LEU A 501 -1.93 14.77 6.88
CA LEU A 501 -1.88 13.90 8.07
C LEU A 501 -1.29 14.67 9.27
N LEU A 502 -2.14 14.98 10.25
CA LEU A 502 -1.75 15.50 11.56
C LEU A 502 -1.92 14.37 12.59
N ASP A 503 -0.87 14.10 13.35
CA ASP A 503 -0.87 13.07 14.39
C ASP A 503 -0.35 13.66 15.71
N ALA A 504 -1.25 13.83 16.67
CA ALA A 504 -0.98 14.32 18.02
C ALA A 504 -1.46 13.30 19.07
N GLY A 505 -1.26 12.00 18.81
CA GLY A 505 -1.66 10.90 19.69
C GLY A 505 -3.11 10.49 19.42
N ASP A 506 -3.98 10.65 20.41
CA ASP A 506 -5.43 10.39 20.33
C ASP A 506 -6.21 11.54 19.65
N LEU A 507 -5.52 12.55 19.10
CA LEU A 507 -6.11 13.57 18.24
C LEU A 507 -5.41 13.55 16.88
N ARG A 508 -6.10 13.11 15.82
CA ARG A 508 -5.53 12.95 14.47
C ARG A 508 -6.45 13.45 13.38
N TYR A 509 -5.88 14.00 12.31
CA TYR A 509 -6.62 14.49 11.15
C TYR A 509 -5.99 14.00 9.85
N VAL A 510 -6.82 13.70 8.85
CA VAL A 510 -6.39 13.54 7.46
C VAL A 510 -7.52 13.94 6.50
N LEU A 511 -7.16 14.49 5.34
CA LEU A 511 -8.09 14.89 4.29
C LEU A 511 -8.01 13.94 3.10
N ALA A 512 -9.15 13.37 2.73
CA ALA A 512 -9.39 12.73 1.44
C ALA A 512 -10.09 13.72 0.49
N ASP A 513 -9.53 13.92 -0.69
CA ASP A 513 -10.18 14.66 -1.78
C ASP A 513 -10.55 13.71 -2.92
N ALA A 514 -11.84 13.36 -2.97
CA ALA A 514 -12.41 12.52 -4.01
C ALA A 514 -12.96 13.34 -5.19
N THR A 515 -12.78 14.66 -5.21
CA THR A 515 -13.39 15.54 -6.23
C THR A 515 -12.94 15.19 -7.64
N GLY A 516 -11.65 14.86 -7.83
CA GLY A 516 -11.09 14.52 -9.15
C GLY A 516 -11.84 13.35 -9.82
N PRO A 517 -11.83 12.15 -9.20
CA PRO A 517 -12.46 10.96 -9.80
C PRO A 517 -13.97 11.08 -9.96
N THR A 518 -14.63 11.86 -9.09
CA THR A 518 -16.08 12.07 -9.12
C THR A 518 -16.51 13.36 -9.83
N SER A 519 -15.63 13.96 -10.65
CA SER A 519 -15.81 15.33 -11.18
C SER A 519 -16.95 15.48 -12.20
N ASP A 520 -17.46 14.38 -12.73
CA ASP A 520 -18.67 14.32 -13.57
C ASP A 520 -19.96 14.59 -12.78
N HIS A 521 -19.93 14.40 -11.46
CA HIS A 521 -21.09 14.59 -10.57
C HIS A 521 -20.84 15.62 -9.46
N PHE A 522 -19.59 15.79 -9.05
CA PHE A 522 -19.20 16.63 -7.92
C PHE A 522 -18.28 17.76 -8.36
N ILE A 523 -18.63 18.98 -7.93
CA ILE A 523 -17.72 20.15 -7.94
C ILE A 523 -16.81 20.11 -6.71
N ARG A 524 -17.27 19.44 -5.64
CA ARG A 524 -16.59 19.33 -4.35
C ARG A 524 -16.97 17.99 -3.73
N ASN A 525 -15.98 17.19 -3.34
CA ASN A 525 -16.17 15.93 -2.64
C ASN A 525 -14.98 15.72 -1.67
N TYR A 526 -14.97 16.51 -0.59
CA TYR A 526 -13.96 16.39 0.45
C TYR A 526 -14.48 15.55 1.61
N ARG A 527 -13.64 14.65 2.10
CA ARG A 527 -13.91 13.86 3.30
C ARG A 527 -12.76 14.00 4.28
N SER A 528 -13.03 14.64 5.41
CA SER A 528 -12.09 14.74 6.53
C SER A 528 -12.34 13.62 7.53
N PHE A 529 -11.27 12.98 7.97
CA PHE A 529 -11.31 12.02 9.08
C PHE A 529 -10.61 12.64 10.29
N LEU A 530 -11.36 12.84 11.38
CA LEU A 530 -10.86 13.38 12.64
C LEU A 530 -11.04 12.34 13.74
N TRP A 531 -9.94 11.75 14.20
CA TRP A 531 -9.93 10.79 15.30
C TRP A 531 -9.70 11.53 16.62
N VAL A 532 -10.64 11.43 17.56
CA VAL A 532 -10.66 12.09 18.87
C VAL A 532 -10.91 11.04 19.96
N GLY A 533 -9.86 10.57 20.65
CA GLY A 533 -9.95 9.52 21.66
C GLY A 533 -10.59 8.26 21.09
N ASP A 534 -11.72 7.85 21.67
CA ASP A 534 -12.51 6.68 21.24
C ASP A 534 -13.59 7.01 20.18
N ALA A 535 -13.55 8.21 19.57
CA ALA A 535 -14.47 8.61 18.50
C ALA A 535 -13.72 8.94 17.20
N ILE A 536 -14.25 8.47 16.07
CA ILE A 536 -13.79 8.85 14.73
C ILE A 536 -14.92 9.65 14.07
N LEU A 537 -14.65 10.89 13.69
CA LEU A 537 -15.59 11.74 12.95
C LEU A 537 -15.24 11.70 11.45
N VAL A 538 -16.21 11.30 10.63
CA VAL A 538 -16.15 11.42 9.18
C VAL A 538 -16.97 12.65 8.79
N ILE A 539 -16.31 13.64 8.19
CA ILE A 539 -16.88 14.94 7.85
C ILE A 539 -16.82 15.11 6.32
N ASP A 540 -17.97 15.02 5.67
CA ASP A 540 -18.09 15.21 4.22
C ASP A 540 -18.55 16.63 3.88
N ASP A 541 -17.89 17.23 2.90
CA ASP A 541 -18.27 18.51 2.31
C ASP A 541 -18.44 18.35 0.81
N VAL A 542 -19.71 18.21 0.42
CA VAL A 542 -20.09 17.83 -0.94
C VAL A 542 -20.85 18.95 -1.63
N LYS A 543 -20.60 19.12 -2.92
CA LYS A 543 -21.31 20.05 -3.80
C LYS A 543 -21.39 19.46 -5.21
N SER A 544 -22.56 19.52 -5.80
CA SER A 544 -22.87 19.05 -7.15
C SER A 544 -23.16 20.22 -8.11
N PHE A 545 -23.34 19.89 -9.39
CA PHE A 545 -23.72 20.85 -10.42
C PHE A 545 -25.17 21.33 -10.28
N GLU A 546 -26.05 20.47 -9.75
CA GLU A 546 -27.48 20.70 -9.61
C GLU A 546 -28.01 20.16 -8.26
N PRO A 547 -29.18 20.60 -7.77
CA PRO A 547 -29.81 19.99 -6.60
C PRO A 547 -30.15 18.51 -6.83
N GLY A 548 -29.86 17.65 -5.86
CA GLY A 548 -30.17 16.23 -5.92
C GLY A 548 -29.94 15.52 -4.59
N GLN A 549 -29.98 14.20 -4.62
CA GLN A 549 -29.84 13.37 -3.43
C GLN A 549 -28.37 13.01 -3.20
N PHE A 550 -27.79 13.49 -2.10
CA PHE A 550 -26.54 12.94 -1.59
C PHE A 550 -26.81 11.72 -0.71
N GLU A 551 -25.96 10.71 -0.78
CA GLU A 551 -26.00 9.54 0.10
C GLU A 551 -24.59 9.20 0.61
N PHE A 552 -24.47 8.94 1.91
CA PHE A 552 -23.27 8.33 2.51
C PHE A 552 -23.46 6.81 2.49
N LEU A 553 -22.63 6.07 1.77
CA LEU A 553 -22.68 4.60 1.73
C LEU A 553 -21.87 3.97 2.86
N LEU A 554 -22.40 2.90 3.45
CA LEU A 554 -21.78 2.13 4.52
C LEU A 554 -22.00 0.63 4.34
N HIS A 555 -20.90 -0.10 4.25
CA HIS A 555 -20.81 -1.54 4.05
C HIS A 555 -20.30 -2.17 5.36
N PRO A 556 -21.17 -2.85 6.13
CA PRO A 556 -20.72 -3.70 7.21
C PRO A 556 -20.04 -4.95 6.62
N ASP A 557 -19.21 -5.62 7.42
CA ASP A 557 -18.81 -6.99 7.09
C ASP A 557 -20.05 -7.87 6.87
N ALA A 558 -20.00 -8.74 5.86
CA ALA A 558 -21.17 -9.48 5.41
C ALA A 558 -21.69 -10.52 6.43
N ASP A 559 -20.86 -10.89 7.41
CA ASP A 559 -21.24 -11.76 8.53
C ASP A 559 -21.61 -10.96 9.80
N ALA A 560 -21.49 -9.62 9.77
CA ALA A 560 -21.90 -8.77 10.86
C ALA A 560 -23.43 -8.61 10.92
N THR A 561 -23.93 -8.46 12.15
CA THR A 561 -25.31 -8.07 12.41
C THR A 561 -25.42 -6.56 12.49
N VAL A 562 -26.40 -5.98 11.80
CA VAL A 562 -26.68 -4.54 11.84
C VAL A 562 -28.03 -4.31 12.51
N ARG A 563 -28.04 -3.45 13.54
CA ARG A 563 -29.25 -3.09 14.29
C ARG A 563 -29.31 -1.59 14.47
N ARG A 564 -30.44 -0.99 14.10
CA ARG A 564 -30.73 0.40 14.44
C ARG A 564 -31.31 0.49 15.85
N ALA A 565 -30.74 1.37 16.68
CA ALA A 565 -31.21 1.69 18.02
C ALA A 565 -31.37 3.21 18.14
N GLY A 566 -32.59 3.69 17.93
CA GLY A 566 -32.89 5.12 17.84
C GLY A 566 -32.07 5.80 16.74
N ARG A 567 -31.17 6.72 17.15
CA ARG A 567 -30.30 7.48 16.23
C ARG A 567 -29.06 6.72 15.77
N ASP A 568 -28.80 5.56 16.36
CA ASP A 568 -27.57 4.81 16.16
C ASP A 568 -27.77 3.60 15.27
N LEU A 569 -26.74 3.29 14.48
CA LEU A 569 -26.60 2.03 13.78
C LEU A 569 -25.47 1.24 14.44
N ARG A 570 -25.82 0.14 15.11
CA ARG A 570 -24.83 -0.76 15.71
C ARG A 570 -24.50 -1.88 14.73
N ILE A 571 -23.22 -2.06 14.44
CA ILE A 571 -22.68 -3.17 13.65
C ILE A 571 -21.91 -4.07 14.62
N SER A 572 -22.23 -5.36 14.67
CA SER A 572 -21.60 -6.31 15.59
C SER A 572 -21.24 -7.62 14.89
N HIS A 573 -20.00 -8.07 15.05
CA HIS A 573 -19.48 -9.32 14.53
C HIS A 573 -18.84 -10.09 15.69
N GLU A 574 -19.49 -11.18 16.11
CA GLU A 574 -19.15 -11.89 17.35
C GLU A 574 -19.11 -10.92 18.55
N ASP A 575 -18.01 -10.90 19.30
CA ASP A 575 -17.83 -10.06 20.49
C ASP A 575 -17.38 -8.62 20.16
N SER A 576 -17.05 -8.33 18.89
CA SER A 576 -16.62 -7.01 18.44
C SER A 576 -17.80 -6.19 17.93
N SER A 577 -17.82 -4.88 18.22
CA SER A 577 -18.88 -4.00 17.71
C SER A 577 -18.45 -2.54 17.57
N VAL A 578 -19.17 -1.84 16.69
CA VAL A 578 -19.03 -0.41 16.45
C VAL A 578 -20.41 0.24 16.37
N VAL A 579 -20.53 1.46 16.87
CA VAL A 579 -21.72 2.29 16.72
C VAL A 579 -21.44 3.39 15.70
N VAL A 580 -22.29 3.51 14.68
CA VAL A 580 -22.26 4.58 13.69
C VAL A 580 -23.44 5.51 13.93
N ARG A 581 -23.16 6.80 14.18
CA ARG A 581 -24.14 7.82 14.55
C ARG A 581 -24.07 9.00 13.57
N PRO A 582 -25.03 9.12 12.66
CA PRO A 582 -25.15 10.31 11.82
C PRO A 582 -25.65 11.52 12.61
N LEU A 583 -25.01 12.68 12.43
CA LEU A 583 -25.28 13.90 13.21
C LEU A 583 -25.81 15.05 12.32
N PHE A 584 -25.21 15.20 11.14
CA PHE A 584 -25.54 16.23 10.16
C PHE A 584 -25.66 15.61 8.76
N PRO A 585 -26.45 16.20 7.84
CA PRO A 585 -27.24 17.44 8.01
C PRO A 585 -28.38 17.34 9.03
N GLU A 586 -28.91 16.14 9.28
CA GLU A 586 -29.80 15.83 10.39
C GLU A 586 -29.48 14.47 11.01
N THR A 587 -30.07 14.13 12.15
CA THR A 587 -29.95 12.79 12.73
C THR A 587 -30.93 11.83 12.06
N PHE A 588 -30.78 10.53 12.32
CA PHE A 588 -31.92 9.61 12.26
C PHE A 588 -32.98 9.99 13.32
N PRO A 589 -34.25 9.55 13.17
CA PRO A 589 -35.25 9.73 14.21
C PRO A 589 -34.97 8.83 15.43
N ASP A 590 -35.40 9.25 16.62
CA ASP A 590 -35.25 8.46 17.87
C ASP A 590 -36.11 7.18 17.89
N GLY A 591 -37.16 7.15 17.08
CA GLY A 591 -38.11 6.04 16.96
C GLY A 591 -39.14 6.36 15.89
N GLY A 592 -40.23 5.59 15.84
CA GLY A 592 -41.35 5.84 14.91
C GLY A 592 -41.07 5.47 13.45
N LEU A 593 -42.06 5.70 12.59
CA LEU A 593 -41.95 5.45 11.15
C LEU A 593 -41.29 6.65 10.47
N PRO A 594 -40.59 6.45 9.33
CA PRO A 594 -40.00 7.57 8.57
C PRO A 594 -41.00 8.67 8.19
N THR A 595 -42.28 8.32 8.04
CA THR A 595 -43.38 9.27 7.75
C THR A 595 -43.64 10.25 8.89
N ASP A 596 -43.29 9.89 10.13
CA ASP A 596 -43.52 10.72 11.31
C ASP A 596 -42.45 11.83 11.45
N TYR A 597 -41.32 11.67 10.74
CA TYR A 597 -40.16 12.57 10.81
C TYR A 597 -39.60 12.84 9.41
N PRO A 598 -40.37 13.50 8.53
CA PRO A 598 -40.00 13.70 7.12
C PRO A 598 -38.74 14.55 6.95
N GLU A 599 -38.32 15.34 7.95
CA GLU A 599 -37.12 16.15 7.94
C GLU A 599 -35.84 15.39 8.32
N LYS A 600 -35.97 14.20 8.91
CA LYS A 600 -34.84 13.41 9.39
C LYS A 600 -34.17 12.64 8.27
N MET A 601 -32.90 12.29 8.49
CA MET A 601 -32.23 11.39 7.57
C MET A 601 -32.85 10.00 7.61
N ARG A 602 -32.84 9.34 6.47
CA ARG A 602 -33.34 7.98 6.29
C ARG A 602 -32.17 7.01 6.23
N LEU A 603 -32.33 5.88 6.92
CA LEU A 603 -31.49 4.71 6.70
C LEU A 603 -32.12 3.92 5.55
N VAL A 604 -31.44 3.87 4.42
CA VAL A 604 -31.87 3.11 3.24
C VAL A 604 -31.07 1.82 3.20
N GLU A 605 -31.75 0.68 3.28
CA GLU A 605 -31.13 -0.62 3.03
C GLU A 605 -31.00 -0.83 1.53
N LYS A 606 -29.80 -1.21 1.08
CA LYS A 606 -29.47 -1.50 -0.31
C LYS A 606 -28.93 -2.92 -0.44
N GLN A 607 -29.07 -3.47 -1.65
CA GLN A 607 -28.66 -4.83 -1.98
C GLN A 607 -27.33 -4.79 -2.73
N GLY A 608 -26.31 -5.44 -2.16
CA GLY A 608 -24.98 -5.64 -2.72
C GLY A 608 -24.63 -7.11 -2.85
N LEU A 609 -23.35 -7.40 -3.03
CA LEU A 609 -22.82 -8.75 -3.24
C LEU A 609 -21.62 -9.03 -2.33
N ARG A 610 -21.51 -10.28 -1.87
CA ARG A 610 -20.29 -10.86 -1.28
C ARG A 610 -19.35 -11.32 -2.40
N SER A 611 -18.08 -11.52 -2.12
CA SER A 611 -17.08 -11.98 -3.11
C SER A 611 -17.44 -13.30 -3.82
N ASP A 612 -18.28 -14.16 -3.21
CA ASP A 612 -18.82 -15.37 -3.84
C ASP A 612 -20.07 -15.12 -4.72
N ARG A 613 -20.45 -13.85 -4.88
CA ARG A 613 -21.61 -13.29 -5.57
C ARG A 613 -22.95 -13.58 -4.91
N SER A 614 -22.96 -14.05 -3.66
CA SER A 614 -24.20 -14.14 -2.90
C SER A 614 -24.67 -12.76 -2.43
N PRO A 615 -25.99 -12.55 -2.23
CA PRO A 615 -26.54 -11.28 -1.77
C PRO A 615 -25.97 -10.81 -0.42
N ALA A 616 -25.55 -9.54 -0.33
CA ALA A 616 -25.18 -8.85 0.93
C ALA A 616 -25.97 -7.55 1.11
N LYS A 617 -26.11 -7.08 2.34
CA LYS A 617 -26.77 -5.80 2.62
C LYS A 617 -25.73 -4.72 2.88
N TYR A 618 -26.00 -3.53 2.36
CA TYR A 618 -25.30 -2.32 2.75
C TYR A 618 -26.30 -1.19 2.95
N TYR A 619 -25.85 -0.06 3.47
CA TYR A 619 -26.72 1.00 3.93
C TYR A 619 -26.34 2.34 3.31
N ALA A 620 -27.34 3.20 3.12
CA ALA A 620 -27.13 4.59 2.75
C ALA A 620 -27.80 5.52 3.76
N PHE A 621 -27.11 6.60 4.12
CA PHE A 621 -27.66 7.67 4.92
C PHE A 621 -28.10 8.79 3.98
N ALA A 622 -29.41 8.92 3.81
CA ALA A 622 -30.02 9.82 2.85
C ALA A 622 -30.73 10.97 3.58
N PRO A 623 -30.25 12.22 3.48
CA PRO A 623 -31.00 13.39 3.89
C PRO A 623 -32.36 13.44 3.21
N ALA A 624 -33.34 14.04 3.89
CA ALA A 624 -34.68 14.24 3.35
C ALA A 624 -34.67 15.20 2.15
N ASP A 625 -33.89 16.28 2.27
CA ASP A 625 -33.87 17.34 1.28
C ASP A 625 -32.92 17.04 0.13
N LEU A 626 -33.39 17.34 -1.09
CA LEU A 626 -32.53 17.44 -2.25
C LEU A 626 -31.77 18.77 -2.17
N SER A 627 -30.45 18.70 -2.27
CA SER A 627 -29.61 19.87 -2.15
C SER A 627 -28.53 19.86 -3.21
N ARG A 628 -28.04 21.05 -3.55
CA ARG A 628 -26.84 21.18 -4.40
C ARG A 628 -25.56 21.10 -3.57
N ARG A 629 -25.66 21.31 -2.27
CA ARG A 629 -24.55 21.36 -1.33
C ARG A 629 -25.04 20.94 0.04
N THR A 630 -24.27 20.10 0.72
CA THR A 630 -24.55 19.73 2.10
C THR A 630 -23.26 19.34 2.82
N LYS A 631 -23.36 19.19 4.14
CA LYS A 631 -22.28 18.75 5.02
C LYS A 631 -22.76 17.56 5.83
N PHE A 632 -22.03 16.45 5.78
CA PHE A 632 -22.28 15.33 6.67
C PHE A 632 -21.27 15.34 7.80
N ILE A 633 -21.73 15.00 9.00
CA ILE A 633 -20.84 14.59 10.08
C ILE A 633 -21.41 13.29 10.64
N THR A 634 -20.61 12.24 10.58
CA THR A 634 -20.94 10.92 11.09
C THR A 634 -19.89 10.51 12.11
N ALA A 635 -20.32 10.14 13.32
CA ALA A 635 -19.43 9.60 14.34
C ALA A 635 -19.41 8.07 14.26
N ILE A 636 -18.21 7.50 14.33
CA ILE A 636 -17.94 6.07 14.42
C ILE A 636 -17.30 5.82 15.78
N LEU A 637 -17.92 4.97 16.59
CA LEU A 637 -17.60 4.74 18.00
C LEU A 637 -17.32 3.24 18.22
N PRO A 638 -16.04 2.80 18.17
CA PRO A 638 -15.67 1.43 18.50
C PRO A 638 -16.07 1.10 19.95
N VAL A 639 -16.72 -0.04 20.16
CA VAL A 639 -17.25 -0.41 21.48
C VAL A 639 -16.24 -1.30 22.20
N ARG A 640 -15.77 -0.85 23.37
CA ARG A 640 -14.92 -1.66 24.26
C ARG A 640 -15.71 -2.11 25.49
N GLN A 641 -15.57 -3.37 25.87
CA GLN A 641 -16.26 -3.92 27.04
C GLN A 641 -15.84 -3.17 28.32
N GLY A 642 -16.83 -2.77 29.14
CA GLY A 642 -16.59 -2.08 30.41
C GLY A 642 -16.19 -0.60 30.27
N ILE A 643 -16.03 -0.08 29.04
CA ILE A 643 -15.72 1.32 28.78
C ILE A 643 -16.96 1.98 28.18
N ALA A 644 -17.45 3.06 28.79
CA ALA A 644 -18.57 3.81 28.27
C ALA A 644 -18.20 4.48 26.94
N LEU A 645 -19.11 4.44 25.97
CA LEU A 645 -18.93 5.17 24.72
C LEU A 645 -18.80 6.68 24.99
N PRO A 646 -18.03 7.42 24.16
CA PRO A 646 -17.99 8.87 24.23
C PRO A 646 -19.40 9.48 24.12
N GLN A 647 -19.66 10.50 24.94
CA GLN A 647 -20.88 11.28 24.80
C GLN A 647 -20.69 12.26 23.64
N ILE A 648 -21.64 12.24 22.69
CA ILE A 648 -21.60 13.02 21.46
C ILE A 648 -22.78 13.98 21.44
N GLU A 649 -22.49 15.28 21.43
CA GLU A 649 -23.48 16.36 21.37
C GLU A 649 -23.31 17.16 20.07
N ARG A 650 -24.42 17.55 19.43
CA ARG A 650 -24.38 18.42 18.25
C ARG A 650 -24.22 19.88 18.68
N LEU A 651 -23.27 20.57 18.08
CA LEU A 651 -23.12 22.02 18.16
C LEU A 651 -23.69 22.61 16.86
N ARG A 652 -24.62 23.58 16.96
CA ARG A 652 -25.21 24.23 15.79
C ARG A 652 -25.38 25.72 16.08
N GLY A 653 -24.91 26.54 15.14
CA GLY A 653 -25.22 27.95 15.04
C GLY A 653 -25.64 28.30 13.62
N ILE A 654 -25.71 29.59 13.32
CA ILE A 654 -26.09 30.10 11.99
C ILE A 654 -24.99 29.77 10.97
N GLU A 655 -23.74 30.08 11.30
CA GLU A 655 -22.57 30.00 10.40
C GLU A 655 -21.64 28.81 10.73
N HIS A 656 -22.06 27.93 11.64
CA HIS A 656 -21.27 26.76 12.03
C HIS A 656 -22.14 25.57 12.41
N ILE A 657 -21.57 24.38 12.19
CA ILE A 657 -21.99 23.13 12.81
C ILE A 657 -20.80 22.53 13.55
N GLY A 658 -21.02 21.53 14.37
CA GLY A 658 -19.93 20.93 15.14
C GLY A 658 -20.38 19.80 16.03
N VAL A 659 -19.41 19.23 16.72
CA VAL A 659 -19.59 18.10 17.62
C VAL A 659 -18.79 18.33 18.89
N ARG A 660 -19.43 18.13 20.03
CA ARG A 660 -18.77 18.03 21.32
C ARG A 660 -18.63 16.57 21.71
N VAL A 661 -17.40 16.14 21.97
CA VAL A 661 -17.04 14.79 22.39
C VAL A 661 -16.57 14.83 23.84
N ARG A 662 -17.32 14.21 24.75
CA ARG A 662 -16.95 14.09 26.17
C ARG A 662 -16.60 12.65 26.50
N GLN A 663 -15.38 12.44 27.00
CA GLN A 663 -14.85 11.12 27.33
C GLN A 663 -13.66 11.23 28.29
N GLN A 664 -13.50 10.24 29.16
CA GLN A 664 -12.29 10.06 29.98
C GLN A 664 -11.84 11.34 30.73
N GLY A 665 -12.79 12.14 31.24
CA GLY A 665 -12.50 13.39 31.97
C GLY A 665 -12.04 14.57 31.09
N THR A 666 -12.23 14.48 29.77
CA THR A 666 -11.92 15.53 28.80
C THR A 666 -13.11 15.84 27.90
N VAL A 667 -13.13 17.06 27.38
CA VAL A 667 -14.09 17.52 26.38
C VAL A 667 -13.32 18.02 25.17
N THR A 668 -13.70 17.56 23.98
CA THR A 668 -13.21 18.10 22.71
C THR A 668 -14.37 18.68 21.92
N ASP A 669 -14.34 19.99 21.70
CA ASP A 669 -15.26 20.68 20.80
C ASP A 669 -14.64 20.78 19.42
N VAL A 670 -15.36 20.29 18.41
CA VAL A 670 -14.99 20.39 17.00
C VAL A 670 -16.02 21.26 16.31
N TYR A 671 -15.57 22.30 15.63
CA TYR A 671 -16.39 23.21 14.87
C TYR A 671 -16.02 23.18 13.39
N MET A 672 -17.04 23.20 12.55
CA MET A 672 -16.96 23.41 11.12
C MET A 672 -17.57 24.75 10.77
N ASN A 673 -16.75 25.61 10.18
CA ASN A 673 -17.15 26.92 9.70
C ASN A 673 -17.83 26.76 8.34
N LEU A 674 -19.13 27.08 8.29
CA LEU A 674 -19.93 26.94 7.07
C LEU A 674 -19.59 28.00 6.03
N GLU A 675 -18.96 29.10 6.43
CA GLU A 675 -18.58 30.18 5.53
C GLU A 675 -17.16 30.00 4.95
N ALA A 676 -16.29 29.25 5.61
CA ALA A 676 -14.93 28.94 5.15
C ALA A 676 -14.85 27.78 4.14
N ASP A 677 -15.93 27.54 3.39
CA ASP A 677 -16.01 26.44 2.42
C ASP A 677 -15.80 26.90 0.96
N GLY A 678 -15.28 28.13 0.79
CA GLY A 678 -14.92 28.73 -0.50
C GLY A 678 -16.10 29.26 -1.32
N SER A 679 -17.29 29.37 -0.72
CA SER A 679 -18.52 29.91 -1.34
C SER A 679 -18.42 31.38 -1.74
N ILE A 680 -17.86 32.26 -0.89
CA ILE A 680 -17.69 33.69 -1.17
C ILE A 680 -16.27 34.12 -0.82
N ARG A 681 -15.34 33.78 -1.72
CA ARG A 681 -13.91 34.11 -1.58
C ARG A 681 -13.74 35.62 -1.32
N HIS A 682 -12.91 35.97 -0.33
CA HIS A 682 -12.60 37.34 0.14
C HIS A 682 -13.63 38.06 1.02
N ARG A 683 -14.79 37.46 1.35
CA ARG A 683 -15.80 38.14 2.19
C ARG A 683 -16.31 37.35 3.38
N ASN A 684 -16.48 36.02 3.28
CA ASN A 684 -17.27 35.28 4.28
C ASN A 684 -16.50 34.33 5.20
N ALA A 685 -15.23 34.03 4.98
CA ALA A 685 -14.55 32.98 5.77
C ALA A 685 -14.46 33.23 7.29
N ASN A 686 -14.72 34.45 7.78
CA ASN A 686 -14.57 34.81 9.19
C ASN A 686 -15.80 34.36 10.00
N LEU A 687 -15.62 33.41 10.90
CA LEU A 687 -16.61 32.97 11.87
C LEU A 687 -16.41 33.70 13.20
N THR A 688 -17.50 34.21 13.76
CA THR A 688 -17.55 34.70 15.15
C THR A 688 -18.57 33.87 15.93
N LEU A 689 -18.09 33.08 16.89
CA LEU A 689 -18.97 32.34 17.79
C LEU A 689 -19.57 33.28 18.85
N LEU A 690 -20.77 32.92 19.35
CA LEU A 690 -21.47 33.71 20.38
C LEU A 690 -20.67 33.88 21.68
N ASN A 691 -19.71 32.99 21.96
CA ASN A 691 -18.84 33.05 23.12
C ASN A 691 -17.53 33.83 22.89
N GLY A 692 -17.42 34.55 21.75
CA GLY A 692 -16.35 35.49 21.46
C GLY A 692 -15.12 34.91 20.75
N TRP A 693 -15.15 33.62 20.38
CA TRP A 693 -14.12 33.04 19.52
C TRP A 693 -14.27 33.53 18.08
N GLU A 694 -13.16 33.94 17.49
CA GLU A 694 -13.07 34.39 16.10
C GLU A 694 -12.01 33.58 15.36
N THR A 695 -12.35 33.13 14.15
CA THR A 695 -11.44 32.36 13.31
C THR A 695 -11.84 32.44 11.85
N ASP A 696 -10.89 32.19 10.97
CA ASP A 696 -11.16 31.93 9.55
C ASP A 696 -10.93 30.46 9.16
N ALA A 697 -10.70 29.59 10.14
CA ALA A 697 -10.45 28.18 9.92
C ALA A 697 -11.66 27.46 9.33
N TYR A 698 -11.41 26.49 8.46
CA TYR A 698 -12.42 25.58 7.93
C TYR A 698 -12.93 24.62 9.00
N LEU A 699 -12.00 23.96 9.71
CA LEU A 699 -12.28 23.23 10.94
C LEU A 699 -11.37 23.75 12.05
N PHE A 700 -11.88 23.78 13.28
CA PHE A 700 -11.04 23.94 14.46
C PHE A 700 -11.57 23.10 15.60
N ALA A 701 -10.66 22.68 16.47
CA ALA A 701 -11.02 21.92 17.65
C ALA A 701 -10.25 22.35 18.90
N PHE A 702 -10.90 22.23 20.05
CA PHE A 702 -10.34 22.51 21.36
C PHE A 702 -10.55 21.33 22.29
N THR A 703 -9.48 20.85 22.91
CA THR A 703 -9.54 19.85 23.98
C THR A 703 -9.18 20.48 25.32
N TYR A 704 -10.03 20.29 26.31
CA TYR A 704 -9.87 20.82 27.67
C TYR A 704 -10.39 19.81 28.72
N PRO A 705 -9.92 19.90 29.98
CA PRO A 705 -10.43 19.06 31.07
C PRO A 705 -11.93 19.26 31.28
N ASP A 706 -12.64 18.20 31.68
CA ASP A 706 -14.04 18.33 32.06
C ASP A 706 -14.20 19.30 33.25
N GLY A 707 -15.16 20.22 33.16
CA GLY A 707 -15.40 21.30 34.11
C GLY A 707 -14.51 22.54 33.95
N ALA A 708 -13.50 22.52 33.07
CA ALA A 708 -12.73 23.72 32.74
C ALA A 708 -13.55 24.70 31.88
N ASP A 709 -13.21 25.99 31.92
CA ASP A 709 -13.86 27.00 31.09
C ASP A 709 -13.33 26.93 29.64
N PRO A 710 -14.14 26.52 28.64
CA PRO A 710 -13.72 26.47 27.24
C PRO A 710 -13.46 27.85 26.62
N ASN A 711 -13.78 28.92 27.35
CA ASN A 711 -13.58 30.29 26.92
C ASN A 711 -12.23 30.85 27.37
N ASP A 712 -11.50 30.17 28.26
CA ASP A 712 -10.14 30.55 28.61
C ASP A 712 -9.13 29.86 27.68
N PRO A 713 -8.42 30.60 26.79
CA PRO A 713 -7.42 30.00 25.91
C PRO A 713 -6.29 29.26 26.64
N ASP A 714 -6.04 29.60 27.92
CA ASP A 714 -5.00 28.97 28.72
C ASP A 714 -5.48 27.68 29.44
N ALA A 715 -6.80 27.44 29.51
CA ALA A 715 -7.38 26.17 29.96
C ALA A 715 -7.38 25.09 28.86
N ILE A 716 -7.14 25.49 27.60
CA ILE A 716 -7.13 24.60 26.44
C ILE A 716 -5.79 23.85 26.39
N THR A 717 -5.89 22.53 26.51
CA THR A 717 -4.73 21.62 26.49
C THR A 717 -4.31 21.26 25.07
N ARG A 718 -5.26 21.20 24.13
CA ARG A 718 -4.97 20.94 22.71
C ARG A 718 -5.81 21.80 21.80
N THR A 719 -5.19 22.25 20.71
CA THR A 719 -5.83 23.02 19.66
C THR A 719 -5.56 22.36 18.33
N MET A 720 -6.57 22.24 17.49
CA MET A 720 -6.45 21.89 16.08
C MET A 720 -7.01 23.01 15.23
N VAL A 721 -6.31 23.36 14.15
CA VAL A 721 -6.78 24.31 13.13
C VAL A 721 -6.53 23.70 11.76
N ILE A 722 -7.56 23.63 10.93
CA ILE A 722 -7.51 23.09 9.58
C ILE A 722 -7.88 24.23 8.62
N ASP A 723 -6.99 24.54 7.69
CA ASP A 723 -7.15 25.62 6.70
C ASP A 723 -7.56 26.96 7.35
N GLY A 724 -6.83 27.36 8.40
CA GLY A 724 -7.04 28.61 9.14
C GLY A 724 -5.76 29.43 9.26
N SER A 725 -5.88 30.76 9.29
CA SER A 725 -4.75 31.69 9.40
C SER A 725 -4.73 32.41 10.74
N TYR A 726 -5.89 32.60 11.37
CA TYR A 726 -5.97 33.14 12.72
C TYR A 726 -7.01 32.40 13.57
N LEU A 727 -6.77 32.39 14.87
CA LEU A 727 -7.71 31.96 15.88
C LEU A 727 -7.48 32.81 17.12
N ARG A 728 -8.53 33.45 17.62
CA ARG A 728 -8.44 34.35 18.78
C ARG A 728 -9.74 34.42 19.54
N ARG A 729 -9.67 34.96 20.76
CA ARG A 729 -10.85 35.31 21.55
C ARG A 729 -10.59 36.61 22.29
N GLU A 730 -11.49 37.58 22.14
CA GLU A 730 -11.40 38.89 22.84
C GLU A 730 -10.00 39.54 22.70
N GLY A 731 -9.41 39.47 21.50
CA GLY A 731 -8.06 39.98 21.22
C GLY A 731 -6.89 39.09 21.70
N LYS A 732 -7.13 38.04 22.49
CA LYS A 732 -6.11 37.03 22.84
C LYS A 732 -5.86 36.10 21.66
N VAL A 733 -4.67 36.20 21.07
CA VAL A 733 -4.24 35.38 19.92
C VAL A 733 -3.92 33.95 20.39
N VAL A 734 -4.54 32.97 19.74
CA VAL A 734 -4.20 31.54 19.82
C VAL A 734 -3.28 31.12 18.68
N LEU A 735 -3.65 31.53 17.47
CA LEU A 735 -2.90 31.36 16.24
C LEU A 735 -2.97 32.67 15.45
N ASP A 736 -1.83 33.10 14.91
CA ASP A 736 -1.73 34.17 13.92
C ASP A 736 -0.65 33.79 12.91
N SER A 737 -1.00 33.78 11.64
CA SER A 737 -0.17 33.39 10.51
C SER A 737 -0.70 34.07 9.26
N LEU A 738 0.18 34.49 8.35
CA LEU A 738 -0.24 34.93 7.01
C LEU A 738 -0.57 33.75 6.09
N SER A 739 -0.15 32.55 6.47
CA SER A 739 -0.48 31.30 5.80
C SER A 739 -1.75 30.71 6.40
N LYS A 740 -2.60 30.13 5.55
CA LYS A 740 -3.56 29.12 5.98
C LYS A 740 -2.79 27.85 6.39
N VAL A 741 -2.97 27.40 7.62
CA VAL A 741 -2.21 26.29 8.21
C VAL A 741 -3.10 25.12 8.57
N TYR A 742 -2.44 23.96 8.65
CA TYR A 742 -2.93 22.74 9.25
C TYR A 742 -2.08 22.50 10.50
N LEU A 743 -2.69 22.65 11.66
CA LEU A 743 -2.00 22.76 12.94
C LEU A 743 -2.63 21.80 13.96
N THR A 744 -1.79 21.08 14.70
CA THR A 744 -2.11 20.67 16.07
C THR A 744 -1.11 21.28 17.04
N MET A 745 -1.59 21.72 18.19
CA MET A 745 -0.79 22.26 19.28
C MET A 745 -1.23 21.56 20.58
N THR A 746 -0.32 20.84 21.22
CA THR A 746 -0.58 20.06 22.44
C THR A 746 0.30 20.59 23.57
N ARG A 747 -0.31 21.04 24.66
CA ARG A 747 0.36 21.46 25.89
C ARG A 747 0.42 20.29 26.86
N GLN A 748 1.61 19.93 27.32
CA GLN A 748 1.81 18.92 28.36
C GLN A 748 2.74 19.49 29.42
N ALA A 749 2.23 19.69 30.64
CA ALA A 749 2.96 20.35 31.72
C ALA A 749 3.53 21.71 31.27
N ASP A 750 4.86 21.85 31.17
CA ASP A 750 5.55 23.05 30.69
C ASP A 750 6.15 22.90 29.28
N GLU A 751 5.81 21.82 28.56
CA GLU A 751 6.23 21.54 27.19
C GLU A 751 5.12 21.83 26.16
N LEU A 752 5.54 22.09 24.93
CA LEU A 752 4.64 22.34 23.78
C LEU A 752 5.05 21.49 22.58
N ASP A 753 4.14 20.64 22.09
CA ASP A 753 4.31 19.92 20.83
C ASP A 753 3.41 20.52 19.76
N VAL A 754 3.97 20.79 18.57
CA VAL A 754 3.28 21.42 17.45
C VAL A 754 3.52 20.62 16.18
N ASN A 755 2.46 20.15 15.54
CA ASN A 755 2.47 19.74 14.15
C ASN A 755 1.96 20.90 13.30
N LEU A 756 2.77 21.38 12.34
CA LEU A 756 2.47 22.55 11.53
C LEU A 756 2.78 22.25 10.06
N GLN A 757 1.75 22.33 9.23
CA GLN A 757 1.80 22.19 7.78
C GLN A 757 1.07 23.35 7.11
N GLY A 758 1.34 23.60 5.83
CA GLY A 758 0.75 24.70 5.08
C GLY A 758 1.62 25.03 3.86
N GLN A 759 1.72 26.31 3.54
CA GLN A 759 2.58 26.77 2.45
C GLN A 759 4.09 26.59 2.78
N PRO A 760 4.99 26.65 1.79
CA PRO A 760 6.42 26.39 2.00
C PRO A 760 7.10 27.29 3.04
N VAL A 761 6.65 28.54 3.19
CA VAL A 761 7.19 29.49 4.17
C VAL A 761 6.09 29.95 5.11
N ILE A 762 6.23 29.62 6.40
CA ILE A 762 5.25 29.98 7.43
C ILE A 762 5.97 30.75 8.53
N ASN A 763 5.39 31.89 8.92
CA ASN A 763 5.66 32.55 10.19
C ASN A 763 4.39 32.49 11.01
N ALA A 764 4.39 31.68 12.08
CA ALA A 764 3.24 31.53 12.95
C ALA A 764 3.54 32.04 14.36
N PHE A 765 2.55 32.68 14.97
CA PHE A 765 2.55 33.12 16.35
C PHE A 765 1.53 32.28 17.12
N LEU A 766 2.02 31.52 18.10
CA LEU A 766 1.25 30.50 18.82
C LEU A 766 1.13 30.90 20.29
N ARG A 767 -0.07 30.79 20.88
CA ARG A 767 -0.29 31.14 22.29
C ARG A 767 0.63 30.37 23.22
N ALA A 768 1.22 31.07 24.19
CA ALA A 768 1.83 30.47 25.36
C ALA A 768 1.75 31.44 26.55
N ALA A 769 1.06 31.04 27.63
CA ALA A 769 0.93 31.87 28.83
C ALA A 769 2.30 32.29 29.43
N ARG A 770 3.32 31.44 29.23
CA ARG A 770 4.72 31.65 29.58
C ARG A 770 5.61 30.90 28.58
N MET A 771 6.91 31.22 28.55
CA MET A 771 7.90 30.45 27.77
C MET A 771 7.91 28.98 28.23
N PRO A 772 7.71 28.01 27.31
CA PRO A 772 7.79 26.58 27.66
C PRO A 772 9.25 26.16 27.94
N SER A 773 9.42 25.11 28.75
CA SER A 773 10.74 24.52 29.04
C SER A 773 11.33 23.84 27.80
N ALA A 774 10.46 23.22 27.00
CA ALA A 774 10.81 22.59 25.73
C ALA A 774 9.68 22.77 24.70
N MET A 775 10.07 22.83 23.44
CA MET A 775 9.13 22.87 22.32
C MET A 775 9.60 21.92 21.21
N ARG A 776 8.65 21.18 20.63
CA ARG A 776 8.86 20.42 19.40
C ARG A 776 7.99 20.99 18.29
N LEU A 777 8.59 21.15 17.11
CA LEU A 777 7.89 21.53 15.88
C LEU A 777 8.10 20.41 14.86
N ASN A 778 7.02 19.75 14.44
CA ASN A 778 7.06 18.59 13.56
C ASN A 778 8.01 17.50 14.07
N ARG A 779 7.93 17.19 15.37
CA ARG A 779 8.78 16.23 16.11
C ARG A 779 10.26 16.64 16.25
N VAL A 780 10.66 17.81 15.74
CA VAL A 780 12.02 18.35 15.89
C VAL A 780 12.08 19.32 17.07
N PRO A 781 12.99 19.15 18.04
CA PRO A 781 13.19 20.13 19.10
C PRO A 781 13.58 21.51 18.54
N VAL A 782 12.93 22.57 19.01
CA VAL A 782 13.19 23.95 18.59
C VAL A 782 13.24 24.90 19.78
N LYS A 783 13.95 26.02 19.62
CA LYS A 783 13.95 27.14 20.57
C LYS A 783 13.14 28.29 20.00
N PRO A 784 11.87 28.46 20.41
CA PRO A 784 11.04 29.56 19.91
C PRO A 784 11.49 30.90 20.49
N THR A 785 11.10 32.00 19.82
CA THR A 785 11.18 33.34 20.41
C THR A 785 9.87 33.63 21.13
N TYR A 786 9.91 34.13 22.37
CA TYR A 786 8.73 34.43 23.18
C TYR A 786 8.51 35.93 23.34
N ASP A 787 7.30 36.40 23.06
CA ASP A 787 6.84 37.76 23.37
C ASP A 787 5.97 37.72 24.64
N PRO A 788 6.48 38.19 25.79
CA PRO A 788 5.73 38.18 27.05
C PRO A 788 4.56 39.16 27.06
N SER A 789 4.61 40.24 26.25
CA SER A 789 3.54 41.24 26.19
C SER A 789 2.30 40.71 25.48
N ARG A 790 2.50 39.90 24.44
CA ARG A 790 1.43 39.25 23.67
C ARG A 790 1.13 37.82 24.12
N GLN A 791 2.00 37.23 24.94
CA GLN A 791 1.95 35.82 25.35
C GLN A 791 1.94 34.86 24.14
N VAL A 792 2.83 35.09 23.18
CA VAL A 792 2.94 34.27 21.97
C VAL A 792 4.38 33.82 21.69
N LEU A 793 4.51 32.63 21.12
CA LEU A 793 5.74 32.07 20.58
C LEU A 793 5.79 32.29 19.07
N SER A 794 6.90 32.83 18.57
CA SER A 794 7.16 32.90 17.13
C SER A 794 7.86 31.64 16.66
N VAL A 795 7.29 30.98 15.65
CA VAL A 795 7.88 29.84 14.95
C VAL A 795 7.94 30.10 13.46
N ARG A 796 9.05 29.67 12.84
CA ARG A 796 9.27 29.77 11.41
C ARG A 796 9.51 28.39 10.81
N LEU A 797 8.80 28.10 9.73
CA LEU A 797 8.96 26.89 8.93
C LEU A 797 9.38 27.31 7.51
N ASN A 798 10.48 26.74 7.01
CA ASN A 798 10.89 26.84 5.61
C ASN A 798 11.01 25.41 5.07
N GLN A 799 10.02 24.96 4.31
CA GLN A 799 10.05 23.69 3.58
C GLN A 799 10.60 23.98 2.19
N HIS A 800 11.75 23.37 1.85
CA HIS A 800 12.38 23.45 0.52
C HIS A 800 12.00 22.25 -0.34
#